data_AF-A0A9E5BCP0-F1
#
_entry.id   AF-A0A9E5BCP0-F1
#
_cell.length_a   1.000
_cell.length_b   1.000
_cell.length_c   1.000
_cell.angle_alpha   90.00
_cell.angle_beta   90.00
_cell.angle_gamma   90.00
#
_symmetry.space_group_name_H-M   'P 1'
#
loop_
_entity.id
_entity.type
_entity.pdbx_description
1 polymer ?
#
loop_
_entity_poly.entity_id
_entity_poly.type
_entity_poly.pdbx_seq_one_letter_code
_entity_poly.pdbx_strand_id
1 'polypeptide(L)'
;MNTDAPIEPTSSNHPRRRFYIGGAVLVGIVMLAGLALFLGRSDNSSGGQAETKNAALSSGLQTLVDMARGSGSQKATLTNVSLGAGISVDSMTVSRTSSGTVTGTATVTLGGSGLKLGMDASFSDENNWSLNANASNTTTFSPTTGISVDPSTITGSIVRTNGSTTWSLVGSTVTWNISRGAVLTTTFSVSNTCPFTDAQKCPSATSNTVYLGMPSASLKIDGVSNTILMAGGLDISGAWSRLEGTAGNVTFEGTGISNTQAVVWKGERLDSYDPSMTMPDLSSLNNGVNVEFCGTFSISIPQVTNKSTNGCTRWSQQGIVIAQSGGSTTVVTSMPTTDASGATVAASASANVKGFAWTNIPSSTNLEIAFGGVKTALESRKWNLAGMASLPGVAANALGVDLKGATSLDFEVRGTFSATEISMSGDIPVNLTIGSEPFKINAKSLRATLAAGTSTGFSFSIGTTSNVTLGYAPNTRDITSSLSLVAATKPSVGMVLSLSAVGQKNTVDANVTGTTIASRLSRPDLATFIWPDQFGIRGLNLFSLTGNIGWMGGSPVVSYTSSSYLNPQGADMGKIIQCNGSCDPSDWMISSLAISASYTNPCFAYGFDGTAGGSTLAVDGGVMKTSVFKIGVAPTGCSIQSGDQTLSLPVGFFGFQFSAQFGSATFDVATQLTAEGFVFQSTATNFTLAGISYPNITLNVKIDSSGSNVSFSGTMQSVLGTSNVSANLSGSSSGISQELSASVTNWSLGRAGTLTVPKFAFTTSFTIPFDGGCAEMSASATGEMLVKSKTYRLKAATFTLDCRGLKAMLLSIDMQHVMAGGGTLTSEFRLGYSSGKYSGGKQLVGAAGFEYVRNKSWELGGKTFERDIKISISAGFRLLLSDPGNADFLFSGSFDADRVSGSLGCKWSSNGLDFRCDGELRLNPSWAGIYKKTWGDL
;
A
#
# COMPACT_ATOMS: atom_id res chain seq x y z
N MET A 1 30.35 33.91 12.65
CA MET A 1 30.92 35.22 13.01
C MET A 1 32.01 35.52 11.99
N ASN A 2 32.22 36.81 11.69
CA ASN A 2 32.89 37.33 10.48
C ASN A 2 32.06 36.96 9.22
N THR A 3 31.42 37.86 8.46
CA THR A 3 31.63 39.30 8.15
C THR A 3 32.95 39.53 7.38
N ASP A 4 33.00 40.33 6.31
CA ASP A 4 32.31 41.61 6.08
C ASP A 4 31.58 41.80 4.72
N ALA A 5 30.91 42.96 4.59
CA ALA A 5 30.29 43.57 3.39
C ALA A 5 30.73 45.08 3.36
N PRO A 6 30.08 46.10 2.73
CA PRO A 6 28.84 46.22 1.92
C PRO A 6 29.17 46.31 0.39
N ILE A 7 28.54 47.03 -0.58
CA ILE A 7 27.53 48.11 -0.61
C ILE A 7 26.64 48.01 -1.89
N GLU A 8 25.48 48.67 -1.83
CA GLU A 8 24.45 48.93 -2.86
C GLU A 8 24.75 50.26 -3.66
N PRO A 9 23.86 50.92 -4.48
CA PRO A 9 22.41 50.69 -4.67
C PRO A 9 21.69 50.99 -6.05
N THR A 10 20.40 50.62 -6.05
CA THR A 10 19.22 51.29 -6.71
C THR A 10 18.84 51.15 -8.21
N SER A 11 17.70 50.47 -8.41
CA SER A 11 16.41 50.95 -9.01
C SER A 11 16.15 51.12 -10.54
N SER A 12 15.31 50.19 -11.05
CA SER A 12 13.93 50.40 -11.58
C SER A 12 13.60 50.81 -13.04
N ASN A 13 12.43 50.28 -13.46
CA ASN A 13 11.46 50.73 -14.47
C ASN A 13 11.52 50.30 -15.98
N HIS A 14 10.34 49.87 -16.43
CA HIS A 14 9.83 49.64 -17.80
C HIS A 14 9.60 50.99 -18.57
N PRO A 15 9.20 51.05 -19.88
CA PRO A 15 8.45 50.05 -20.66
C PRO A 15 8.73 49.93 -22.19
N ARG A 16 7.86 49.15 -22.85
CA ARG A 16 7.76 48.89 -24.31
C ARG A 16 7.60 50.15 -25.17
N ARG A 17 8.06 50.09 -26.43
CA ARG A 17 7.39 50.74 -27.59
C ARG A 17 7.37 49.83 -28.83
N ARG A 18 6.33 49.99 -29.66
CA ARG A 18 6.24 49.47 -31.04
C ARG A 18 6.90 50.46 -31.99
N PHE A 19 7.33 49.99 -33.17
CA PHE A 19 7.36 50.83 -34.37
C PHE A 19 6.79 50.08 -35.58
N TYR A 20 5.98 50.80 -36.37
CA TYR A 20 5.56 50.42 -37.72
C TYR A 20 6.45 51.18 -38.69
N ILE A 21 7.04 50.50 -39.68
CA ILE A 21 7.48 51.08 -40.95
C ILE A 21 7.09 50.06 -42.04
N GLY A 22 6.61 50.54 -43.18
CA GLY A 22 6.34 49.71 -44.35
C GLY A 22 6.82 50.41 -45.62
N GLY A 23 6.96 49.66 -46.72
CA GLY A 23 7.28 50.25 -48.02
C GLY A 23 8.00 49.32 -49.01
N ALA A 24 7.22 48.77 -49.94
CA ALA A 24 7.53 48.58 -51.36
C ALA A 24 8.68 47.65 -51.86
N VAL A 25 8.35 46.92 -52.96
CA VAL A 25 9.21 46.65 -54.15
C VAL A 25 10.37 45.61 -53.99
N LEU A 26 10.71 44.73 -54.96
CA LEU A 26 10.04 44.14 -56.15
C LEU A 26 10.95 43.02 -56.73
N VAL A 27 10.43 42.18 -57.65
CA VAL A 27 11.14 41.24 -58.57
C VAL A 27 11.70 39.94 -57.93
N GLY A 28 11.52 38.74 -58.50
CA GLY A 28 10.58 38.33 -59.57
C GLY A 28 10.98 37.07 -60.36
N ILE A 29 10.01 36.55 -61.14
CA ILE A 29 10.16 35.80 -62.42
C ILE A 29 10.74 34.36 -62.29
N VAL A 30 10.22 33.31 -62.93
CA VAL A 30 9.34 33.19 -64.12
C VAL A 30 7.88 32.79 -63.73
N MET A 31 7.01 32.01 -64.42
CA MET A 31 7.06 31.16 -65.64
C MET A 31 5.69 31.09 -66.38
N LEU A 32 5.54 30.14 -67.31
CA LEU A 32 4.39 29.91 -68.21
C LEU A 32 3.28 29.05 -67.57
N ALA A 33 2.04 28.91 -68.09
CA ALA A 33 1.13 29.66 -69.00
C ALA A 33 -0.20 28.83 -69.07
N GLY A 34 -1.34 29.25 -69.62
CA GLY A 34 -1.84 30.51 -70.21
C GLY A 34 -3.39 30.43 -70.28
N LEU A 35 -4.13 31.52 -70.09
CA LEU A 35 -4.56 32.48 -71.11
C LEU A 35 -5.70 31.98 -72.04
N ALA A 36 -6.93 32.46 -71.81
CA ALA A 36 -8.03 32.44 -72.80
C ALA A 36 -9.15 33.46 -72.47
N LEU A 37 -9.02 34.71 -72.91
CA LEU A 37 -10.14 35.66 -73.03
C LEU A 37 -9.69 36.94 -73.78
N PHE A 38 -10.10 37.16 -75.04
CA PHE A 38 -10.08 38.50 -75.66
C PHE A 38 -11.02 38.62 -76.88
N LEU A 39 -11.95 39.58 -76.77
CA LEU A 39 -12.74 40.34 -77.77
C LEU A 39 -13.01 39.82 -79.21
N GLY A 40 -14.30 39.89 -79.57
CA GLY A 40 -14.84 40.33 -80.87
C GLY A 40 -16.26 40.87 -80.62
N ARG A 41 -16.49 42.19 -80.61
CA ARG A 41 -16.75 43.10 -81.74
C ARG A 41 -17.94 42.65 -82.62
N SER A 42 -18.98 43.47 -82.62
CA SER A 42 -20.18 43.34 -83.46
C SER A 42 -19.95 43.92 -84.85
N ASP A 43 -20.43 43.21 -85.88
CA ASP A 43 -20.82 43.73 -87.20
C ASP A 43 -21.90 42.81 -87.79
N ASN A 44 -22.84 43.35 -88.58
CA ASN A 44 -23.99 42.62 -89.12
C ASN A 44 -23.70 41.95 -90.48
N SER A 45 -24.11 40.69 -90.69
CA SER A 45 -24.67 40.23 -91.97
C SER A 45 -25.31 38.84 -91.93
N SER A 46 -26.16 38.60 -92.92
CA SER A 46 -27.08 37.49 -93.17
C SER A 46 -26.51 36.06 -93.21
N GLY A 47 -27.25 35.12 -92.62
CA GLY A 47 -27.70 33.89 -93.29
C GLY A 47 -26.78 32.67 -93.28
N GLY A 48 -27.18 31.61 -92.57
CA GLY A 48 -26.55 30.29 -92.61
C GLY A 48 -27.00 29.40 -91.46
N GLN A 49 -26.89 28.08 -91.62
CA GLN A 49 -27.17 27.12 -90.52
C GLN A 49 -26.14 27.28 -89.40
N ALA A 50 -26.58 27.24 -88.15
CA ALA A 50 -25.72 27.34 -86.97
C ALA A 50 -25.75 26.05 -86.13
N GLU A 51 -24.68 25.25 -86.19
CA GLU A 51 -24.33 24.35 -85.09
C GLU A 51 -23.63 25.16 -83.99
N THR A 52 -24.19 25.20 -82.79
CA THR A 52 -23.63 25.96 -81.65
C THR A 52 -22.95 25.02 -80.65
N LYS A 53 -21.61 24.98 -80.67
CA LYS A 53 -20.82 24.38 -79.58
C LYS A 53 -20.75 25.34 -78.39
N ASN A 54 -20.97 24.80 -77.19
CA ASN A 54 -20.74 25.43 -75.88
C ASN A 54 -21.39 26.80 -75.66
N ALA A 55 -22.70 26.79 -75.38
CA ALA A 55 -23.43 27.92 -74.80
C ALA A 55 -23.88 27.60 -73.35
N ALA A 56 -24.15 28.63 -72.54
CA ALA A 56 -24.59 28.45 -71.15
C ALA A 56 -26.02 27.87 -71.05
N LEU A 57 -26.34 27.22 -69.91
CA LEU A 57 -27.55 26.40 -69.73
C LEU A 57 -28.89 27.05 -70.11
N SER A 58 -29.01 28.38 -70.03
CA SER A 58 -30.25 29.11 -70.38
C SER A 58 -30.59 29.09 -71.88
N SER A 59 -29.59 28.92 -72.75
CA SER A 59 -29.77 29.01 -74.21
C SER A 59 -30.53 27.83 -74.84
N GLY A 60 -30.33 26.61 -74.31
CA GLY A 60 -30.94 25.40 -74.88
C GLY A 60 -32.46 25.33 -74.67
N LEU A 61 -32.95 25.78 -73.51
CA LEU A 61 -34.39 25.85 -73.24
C LEU A 61 -35.07 26.91 -74.10
N GLN A 62 -34.44 28.08 -74.27
CA GLN A 62 -34.95 29.13 -75.16
C GLN A 62 -35.08 28.63 -76.61
N THR A 63 -34.11 27.82 -77.08
CA THR A 63 -34.15 27.22 -78.43
C THR A 63 -35.39 26.32 -78.62
N LEU A 64 -35.76 25.51 -77.61
CA LEU A 64 -37.00 24.72 -77.65
C LEU A 64 -38.25 25.58 -77.68
N VAL A 65 -38.28 26.64 -76.87
CA VAL A 65 -39.39 27.60 -76.79
C VAL A 65 -39.60 28.35 -78.11
N ASP A 66 -38.53 28.80 -78.74
CA ASP A 66 -38.57 29.51 -80.03
C ASP A 66 -38.99 28.56 -81.16
N MET A 67 -38.47 27.33 -81.19
CA MET A 67 -38.91 26.29 -82.13
C MET A 67 -40.41 25.98 -82.00
N ALA A 68 -40.95 25.95 -80.78
CA ALA A 68 -42.36 25.66 -80.54
C ALA A 68 -43.29 26.85 -80.84
N ARG A 69 -42.82 28.09 -80.61
CA ARG A 69 -43.58 29.33 -80.88
C ARG A 69 -43.49 29.82 -82.34
N GLY A 70 -42.49 29.39 -83.11
CA GLY A 70 -42.27 29.82 -84.49
C GLY A 70 -43.28 29.26 -85.52
N SER A 71 -42.90 29.29 -86.80
CA SER A 71 -43.64 28.67 -87.91
C SER A 71 -42.70 28.05 -88.94
N GLY A 72 -43.22 27.14 -89.78
CA GLY A 72 -42.41 26.40 -90.75
C GLY A 72 -41.83 25.09 -90.19
N SER A 73 -40.99 24.40 -90.98
CA SER A 73 -40.33 23.17 -90.52
C SER A 73 -38.92 23.45 -90.03
N GLN A 74 -38.58 22.91 -88.86
CA GLN A 74 -37.32 23.18 -88.16
C GLN A 74 -36.80 21.90 -87.50
N LYS A 75 -35.48 21.80 -87.33
CA LYS A 75 -34.80 20.70 -86.62
C LYS A 75 -33.62 21.27 -85.83
N ALA A 76 -33.41 20.81 -84.61
CA ALA A 76 -32.26 21.15 -83.78
C ALA A 76 -31.71 19.93 -83.04
N THR A 77 -30.43 20.00 -82.67
CA THR A 77 -29.81 19.11 -81.68
C THR A 77 -29.33 19.96 -80.51
N LEU A 78 -29.60 19.50 -79.30
CA LEU A 78 -29.37 20.18 -78.04
C LEU A 78 -28.58 19.27 -77.10
N THR A 79 -27.75 19.85 -76.23
CA THR A 79 -26.97 19.10 -75.22
C THR A 79 -26.89 19.86 -73.91
N ASN A 80 -26.86 19.14 -72.79
CA ASN A 80 -26.75 19.68 -71.42
C ASN A 80 -27.86 20.70 -71.05
N VAL A 81 -29.11 20.44 -71.46
CA VAL A 81 -30.26 21.32 -71.16
C VAL A 81 -30.93 20.89 -69.86
N SER A 82 -30.98 21.75 -68.85
CA SER A 82 -31.77 21.48 -67.64
C SER A 82 -33.25 21.80 -67.88
N LEU A 83 -34.13 20.89 -67.46
CA LEU A 83 -35.59 21.06 -67.51
C LEU A 83 -36.20 21.35 -66.12
N GLY A 84 -35.35 21.46 -65.09
CA GLY A 84 -35.74 21.63 -63.69
C GLY A 84 -36.14 20.30 -63.01
N ALA A 85 -36.50 20.38 -61.73
CA ALA A 85 -36.95 19.22 -60.93
C ALA A 85 -35.98 18.00 -60.94
N GLY A 86 -34.67 18.25 -61.02
CA GLY A 86 -33.64 17.20 -61.14
C GLY A 86 -33.51 16.56 -62.52
N ILE A 87 -34.20 17.06 -63.55
CA ILE A 87 -34.17 16.53 -64.92
C ILE A 87 -33.20 17.35 -65.78
N SER A 88 -32.27 16.66 -66.45
CA SER A 88 -31.40 17.25 -67.47
C SER A 88 -31.32 16.37 -68.71
N VAL A 89 -31.16 17.01 -69.87
CA VAL A 89 -31.03 16.39 -71.19
C VAL A 89 -29.57 16.43 -71.59
N ASP A 90 -28.91 15.27 -71.61
CA ASP A 90 -27.52 15.12 -72.06
C ASP A 90 -27.41 15.42 -73.54
N SER A 91 -28.30 14.83 -74.34
CA SER A 91 -28.46 15.10 -75.76
C SER A 91 -29.92 14.92 -76.19
N MET A 92 -30.38 15.72 -77.14
CA MET A 92 -31.72 15.63 -77.71
C MET A 92 -31.71 16.10 -79.16
N THR A 93 -32.33 15.35 -80.06
CA THR A 93 -32.59 15.78 -81.44
C THR A 93 -34.10 15.88 -81.64
N VAL A 94 -34.56 17.10 -81.93
CA VAL A 94 -35.98 17.45 -82.08
C VAL A 94 -36.27 18.09 -83.43
N SER A 95 -37.51 17.94 -83.88
CA SER A 95 -38.01 18.47 -85.14
C SER A 95 -39.46 18.95 -85.02
N ARG A 96 -39.86 19.84 -85.92
CA ARG A 96 -41.22 20.37 -86.02
C ARG A 96 -41.63 20.45 -87.48
N THR A 97 -42.86 20.05 -87.79
CA THR A 97 -43.44 20.11 -89.13
C THR A 97 -44.52 21.20 -89.20
N SER A 98 -44.17 22.33 -89.81
CA SER A 98 -44.99 23.49 -90.22
C SER A 98 -45.83 24.22 -89.16
N SER A 99 -46.58 23.49 -88.33
CA SER A 99 -47.51 24.03 -87.32
C SER A 99 -47.71 23.11 -86.09
N GLY A 100 -47.23 21.86 -86.10
CA GLY A 100 -47.43 20.89 -85.00
C GLY A 100 -46.53 21.09 -83.78
N THR A 101 -46.65 20.20 -82.79
CA THR A 101 -45.77 20.10 -81.60
C THR A 101 -44.32 19.75 -81.99
N VAL A 102 -43.34 20.20 -81.21
CA VAL A 102 -41.92 19.82 -81.40
C VAL A 102 -41.73 18.39 -80.88
N THR A 103 -41.25 17.46 -81.70
CA THR A 103 -41.08 16.04 -81.32
C THR A 103 -39.70 15.50 -81.69
N GLY A 104 -39.21 14.52 -80.93
CA GLY A 104 -37.86 13.96 -81.14
C GLY A 104 -37.44 12.90 -80.13
N THR A 105 -36.15 12.60 -80.07
CA THR A 105 -35.55 11.60 -79.18
C THR A 105 -34.46 12.24 -78.32
N ALA A 106 -34.40 11.87 -77.04
CA ALA A 106 -33.48 12.44 -76.06
C ALA A 106 -32.83 11.38 -75.15
N THR A 107 -31.58 11.62 -74.77
CA THR A 107 -30.96 11.01 -73.59
C THR A 107 -31.16 11.93 -72.40
N VAL A 108 -31.93 11.47 -71.42
CA VAL A 108 -32.34 12.24 -70.24
C VAL A 108 -31.66 11.66 -69.01
N THR A 109 -30.87 12.48 -68.30
CA THR A 109 -30.27 12.11 -67.02
C THR A 109 -31.10 12.67 -65.87
N LEU A 110 -31.34 11.83 -64.86
CA LEU A 110 -32.16 12.11 -63.70
C LEU A 110 -31.28 12.23 -62.44
N GLY A 111 -31.47 13.30 -61.67
CA GLY A 111 -30.69 13.62 -60.46
C GLY A 111 -29.27 14.10 -60.75
N GLY A 112 -29.06 14.90 -61.81
CA GLY A 112 -27.75 15.44 -62.17
C GLY A 112 -26.94 14.52 -63.06
N SER A 113 -26.02 13.73 -62.49
CA SER A 113 -25.18 12.77 -63.22
C SER A 113 -25.61 11.29 -63.03
N GLY A 114 -26.85 11.08 -62.58
CA GLY A 114 -27.40 9.77 -62.20
C GLY A 114 -27.91 8.92 -63.38
N LEU A 115 -29.13 8.41 -63.23
CA LEU A 115 -29.74 7.45 -64.17
C LEU A 115 -30.00 8.10 -65.54
N LYS A 116 -29.54 7.45 -66.61
CA LYS A 116 -29.73 7.91 -68.00
C LYS A 116 -30.77 7.07 -68.72
N LEU A 117 -31.85 7.70 -69.18
CA LEU A 117 -32.93 7.09 -69.94
C LEU A 117 -32.90 7.55 -71.40
N GLY A 118 -33.24 6.65 -72.32
CA GLY A 118 -33.69 7.04 -73.66
C GLY A 118 -35.15 7.44 -73.56
N MET A 119 -35.53 8.59 -74.11
CA MET A 119 -36.90 9.10 -74.03
C MET A 119 -37.34 9.75 -75.35
N ASP A 120 -38.57 9.46 -75.77
CA ASP A 120 -39.24 10.16 -76.85
C ASP A 120 -39.84 11.46 -76.29
N ALA A 121 -39.42 12.59 -76.85
CA ALA A 121 -39.73 13.93 -76.36
C ALA A 121 -40.81 14.60 -77.21
N SER A 122 -41.72 15.32 -76.56
CA SER A 122 -42.78 16.12 -77.18
C SER A 122 -42.96 17.42 -76.42
N PHE A 123 -42.74 18.57 -77.07
CA PHE A 123 -42.63 19.89 -76.44
C PHE A 123 -43.52 20.92 -77.15
N SER A 124 -44.40 21.57 -76.39
CA SER A 124 -45.32 22.62 -76.88
C SER A 124 -44.92 24.01 -76.36
N ASP A 125 -44.44 24.10 -75.11
CA ASP A 125 -43.80 25.29 -74.53
C ASP A 125 -43.06 24.93 -73.22
N GLU A 126 -42.41 25.91 -72.59
CA GLU A 126 -41.66 25.78 -71.32
C GLU A 126 -42.48 25.22 -70.13
N ASN A 127 -43.80 25.27 -70.22
CA ASN A 127 -44.75 24.78 -69.23
C ASN A 127 -45.57 23.57 -69.69
N ASN A 128 -45.42 23.14 -70.96
CA ASN A 128 -46.17 22.05 -71.57
C ASN A 128 -45.26 21.14 -72.43
N TRP A 129 -44.81 20.02 -71.84
CA TRP A 129 -43.98 19.01 -72.52
C TRP A 129 -44.14 17.61 -71.92
N SER A 130 -43.76 16.56 -72.65
CA SER A 130 -43.67 15.19 -72.18
C SER A 130 -42.39 14.49 -72.66
N LEU A 131 -41.95 13.53 -71.85
CA LEU A 131 -40.81 12.64 -72.07
C LEU A 131 -41.28 11.21 -71.78
N ASN A 132 -41.42 10.38 -72.80
CA ASN A 132 -41.87 8.99 -72.68
C ASN A 132 -40.65 8.07 -72.73
N ALA A 133 -40.47 7.16 -71.77
CA ALA A 133 -39.32 6.27 -71.74
C ALA A 133 -39.33 5.30 -72.94
N ASN A 134 -38.22 5.23 -73.68
CA ASN A 134 -37.99 4.28 -74.76
C ASN A 134 -36.87 3.29 -74.37
N ALA A 135 -36.96 2.05 -74.86
CA ALA A 135 -36.14 0.93 -74.36
C ALA A 135 -34.70 0.88 -74.94
N SER A 136 -34.15 2.01 -75.40
CA SER A 136 -32.92 2.04 -76.23
C SER A 136 -31.59 2.12 -75.47
N ASN A 137 -31.61 2.36 -74.16
CA ASN A 137 -30.38 2.51 -73.35
C ASN A 137 -29.89 1.16 -72.78
N THR A 138 -28.63 0.80 -73.07
CA THR A 138 -28.04 -0.51 -72.75
C THR A 138 -27.08 -0.52 -71.55
N THR A 139 -26.80 0.62 -70.93
CA THR A 139 -25.85 0.72 -69.80
C THR A 139 -26.55 0.57 -68.47
N THR A 140 -26.34 -0.56 -67.79
CA THR A 140 -26.81 -0.81 -66.41
C THR A 140 -26.44 0.33 -65.47
N PHE A 141 -27.39 0.76 -64.65
CA PHE A 141 -27.21 1.82 -63.66
C PHE A 141 -27.07 1.25 -62.24
N SER A 142 -25.99 1.61 -61.55
CA SER A 142 -25.70 1.17 -60.18
C SER A 142 -25.51 2.38 -59.26
N PRO A 143 -26.57 2.86 -58.57
CA PRO A 143 -26.47 4.03 -57.69
C PRO A 143 -25.65 3.74 -56.43
N THR A 144 -25.59 2.48 -55.97
CA THR A 144 -24.74 2.06 -54.86
C THR A 144 -24.33 0.59 -55.00
N THR A 145 -23.26 0.19 -54.30
CA THR A 145 -22.77 -1.18 -54.24
C THR A 145 -23.89 -2.19 -54.01
N GLY A 146 -23.90 -3.25 -54.82
CA GLY A 146 -24.87 -4.34 -54.75
C GLY A 146 -26.20 -4.08 -55.48
N ILE A 147 -26.46 -2.86 -55.99
CA ILE A 147 -27.65 -2.55 -56.80
C ILE A 147 -27.34 -2.58 -58.29
N SER A 148 -28.22 -3.24 -59.05
CA SER A 148 -28.25 -3.20 -60.51
C SER A 148 -29.65 -2.80 -60.96
N VAL A 149 -29.76 -1.67 -61.66
CA VAL A 149 -30.98 -1.20 -62.33
C VAL A 149 -30.76 -1.29 -63.84
N ASP A 150 -31.60 -2.02 -64.56
CA ASP A 150 -31.59 -2.06 -66.02
C ASP A 150 -32.50 -0.96 -66.60
N PRO A 151 -31.97 0.08 -67.26
CA PRO A 151 -32.77 1.17 -67.82
C PRO A 151 -33.73 0.72 -68.92
N SER A 152 -33.45 -0.36 -69.65
CA SER A 152 -34.35 -0.83 -70.72
C SER A 152 -35.66 -1.39 -70.17
N THR A 153 -35.71 -1.67 -68.86
CA THR A 153 -36.93 -2.14 -68.17
C THR A 153 -37.80 -1.01 -67.62
N ILE A 154 -37.38 0.25 -67.77
CA ILE A 154 -38.11 1.43 -67.30
C ILE A 154 -39.07 1.90 -68.40
N THR A 155 -40.34 2.07 -68.02
CA THR A 155 -41.44 2.44 -68.91
C THR A 155 -42.28 3.56 -68.29
N GLY A 156 -43.14 4.19 -69.09
CA GLY A 156 -44.00 5.29 -68.68
C GLY A 156 -43.45 6.66 -69.09
N SER A 157 -43.81 7.72 -68.36
CA SER A 157 -43.54 9.10 -68.80
C SER A 157 -43.28 10.10 -67.67
N ILE A 158 -42.59 11.19 -68.00
CA ILE A 158 -42.60 12.45 -67.23
C ILE A 158 -43.34 13.48 -68.07
N VAL A 159 -44.32 14.18 -67.50
CA VAL A 159 -45.16 15.16 -68.21
C VAL A 159 -45.24 16.45 -67.41
N ARG A 160 -44.90 17.57 -68.04
CA ARG A 160 -45.15 18.92 -67.53
C ARG A 160 -46.38 19.50 -68.24
N THR A 161 -47.37 19.95 -67.48
CA THR A 161 -48.61 20.56 -67.98
C THR A 161 -48.92 21.80 -67.15
N ASN A 162 -49.12 22.95 -67.82
CA ASN A 162 -49.33 24.26 -67.18
C ASN A 162 -48.30 24.56 -66.06
N GLY A 163 -47.05 24.12 -66.24
CA GLY A 163 -45.93 24.33 -65.32
C GLY A 163 -45.81 23.32 -64.17
N SER A 164 -46.85 22.51 -63.91
CA SER A 164 -46.78 21.39 -62.95
C SER A 164 -46.15 20.17 -63.61
N THR A 165 -45.29 19.42 -62.91
CA THR A 165 -44.56 18.27 -63.47
C THR A 165 -44.96 16.98 -62.76
N THR A 166 -45.57 16.05 -63.51
CA THR A 166 -46.04 14.74 -63.06
C THR A 166 -45.08 13.65 -63.54
N TRP A 167 -44.77 12.70 -62.66
CA TRP A 167 -43.92 11.55 -62.96
C TRP A 167 -44.74 10.27 -62.93
N SER A 168 -44.53 9.38 -63.89
CA SER A 168 -45.21 8.08 -63.99
C SER A 168 -44.27 7.05 -64.62
N LEU A 169 -43.02 7.02 -64.15
CA LEU A 169 -42.00 6.06 -64.55
C LEU A 169 -41.98 4.86 -63.60
N VAL A 170 -41.97 3.65 -64.15
CA VAL A 170 -41.92 2.37 -63.42
C VAL A 170 -40.96 1.39 -64.07
N GLY A 171 -40.30 0.55 -63.27
CA GLY A 171 -39.32 -0.44 -63.74
C GLY A 171 -39.48 -1.82 -63.10
N SER A 172 -39.09 -2.85 -63.87
CA SER A 172 -39.51 -4.25 -63.66
C SER A 172 -39.05 -4.87 -62.32
N THR A 173 -37.75 -5.00 -62.07
CA THR A 173 -37.21 -5.53 -60.83
C THR A 173 -35.78 -5.03 -60.60
N VAL A 174 -35.55 -4.42 -59.45
CA VAL A 174 -34.21 -4.24 -58.87
C VAL A 174 -33.91 -5.43 -57.98
N THR A 175 -32.72 -6.01 -58.14
CA THR A 175 -32.11 -6.87 -57.12
C THR A 175 -31.01 -6.09 -56.43
N TRP A 176 -31.05 -6.07 -55.10
CA TRP A 176 -30.03 -5.48 -54.24
C TRP A 176 -29.41 -6.55 -53.36
N ASN A 177 -28.14 -6.86 -53.65
CA ASN A 177 -27.31 -7.70 -52.80
C ASN A 177 -26.72 -6.84 -51.67
N ILE A 178 -27.44 -6.77 -50.55
CA ILE A 178 -27.07 -6.00 -49.35
C ILE A 178 -25.78 -6.56 -48.74
N SER A 179 -25.68 -7.88 -48.64
CA SER A 179 -24.45 -8.60 -48.28
C SER A 179 -24.59 -10.08 -48.63
N ARG A 180 -23.57 -10.90 -48.33
CA ARG A 180 -23.69 -12.36 -48.53
C ARG A 180 -24.74 -12.91 -47.56
N GLY A 181 -25.85 -13.38 -48.12
CA GLY A 181 -27.01 -13.85 -47.34
C GLY A 181 -28.04 -12.77 -47.02
N ALA A 182 -27.97 -11.58 -47.61
CA ALA A 182 -29.05 -10.58 -47.58
C ALA A 182 -29.35 -10.06 -48.98
N VAL A 183 -30.52 -10.38 -49.50
CA VAL A 183 -30.97 -9.99 -50.85
C VAL A 183 -32.36 -9.37 -50.78
N LEU A 184 -32.49 -8.18 -51.37
CA LEU A 184 -33.75 -7.45 -51.50
C LEU A 184 -34.15 -7.40 -52.98
N THR A 185 -35.40 -7.76 -53.28
CA THR A 185 -35.97 -7.74 -54.64
C THR A 185 -37.24 -6.90 -54.67
N THR A 186 -37.38 -6.01 -55.65
CA THR A 186 -38.53 -5.07 -55.72
C THR A 186 -38.79 -4.56 -57.13
N THR A 187 -40.07 -4.39 -57.51
CA THR A 187 -40.48 -3.41 -58.54
C THR A 187 -40.13 -1.99 -58.05
N PHE A 188 -39.92 -1.04 -58.95
CA PHE A 188 -39.66 0.35 -58.54
C PHE A 188 -40.38 1.39 -59.41
N SER A 189 -40.52 2.60 -58.86
CA SER A 189 -40.95 3.81 -59.55
C SER A 189 -39.87 4.88 -59.49
N VAL A 190 -39.92 5.88 -60.39
CA VAL A 190 -39.00 7.02 -60.37
C VAL A 190 -39.80 8.32 -60.24
N SER A 191 -39.50 9.12 -59.22
CA SER A 191 -40.13 10.44 -59.02
C SER A 191 -39.25 11.41 -58.25
N ASN A 192 -39.59 12.70 -58.28
CA ASN A 192 -39.02 13.73 -57.42
C ASN A 192 -39.70 13.86 -56.03
N THR A 193 -40.63 12.95 -55.70
CA THR A 193 -41.38 12.95 -54.44
C THR A 193 -40.83 11.91 -53.48
N CYS A 194 -40.76 12.24 -52.18
CA CYS A 194 -40.33 11.29 -51.15
C CYS A 194 -41.22 10.03 -51.18
N PRO A 195 -40.65 8.80 -51.21
CA PRO A 195 -41.45 7.57 -51.26
C PRO A 195 -42.13 7.20 -49.93
N PHE A 196 -41.93 7.97 -48.86
CA PHE A 196 -42.64 7.85 -47.59
C PHE A 196 -43.76 8.88 -47.48
N THR A 197 -44.87 8.50 -46.85
CA THR A 197 -45.97 9.42 -46.49
C THR A 197 -45.54 10.49 -45.49
N ASP A 198 -44.57 10.18 -44.64
CA ASP A 198 -43.85 11.12 -43.80
C ASP A 198 -42.61 11.64 -44.54
N ALA A 199 -42.67 12.88 -45.00
CA ALA A 199 -41.59 13.53 -45.72
C ALA A 199 -40.32 13.76 -44.86
N GLN A 200 -40.42 13.73 -43.52
CA GLN A 200 -39.24 13.87 -42.63
C GLN A 200 -38.34 12.63 -42.63
N LYS A 201 -38.81 11.49 -43.16
CA LYS A 201 -37.99 10.28 -43.33
C LYS A 201 -36.98 10.36 -44.46
N CYS A 202 -37.20 11.26 -45.43
CA CYS A 202 -36.29 11.55 -46.53
C CYS A 202 -35.28 12.64 -46.15
N PRO A 203 -34.11 12.71 -46.82
CA PRO A 203 -33.19 13.83 -46.67
C PRO A 203 -33.86 15.15 -47.06
N SER A 204 -33.36 16.27 -46.52
CA SER A 204 -33.89 17.60 -46.77
C SER A 204 -34.00 17.89 -48.27
N ALA A 205 -35.24 18.01 -48.76
CA ALA A 205 -35.54 17.95 -50.17
C ALA A 205 -34.99 19.16 -50.94
N THR A 206 -33.86 18.97 -51.62
CA THR A 206 -33.41 19.90 -52.65
C THR A 206 -34.37 19.81 -53.84
N SER A 207 -34.50 20.90 -54.62
CA SER A 207 -35.32 20.93 -55.83
C SER A 207 -34.86 20.00 -56.96
N ASN A 208 -33.75 19.27 -56.76
CA ASN A 208 -33.16 18.34 -57.73
C ASN A 208 -33.08 16.88 -57.23
N THR A 209 -33.56 16.56 -56.02
CA THR A 209 -33.51 15.19 -55.50
C THR A 209 -34.54 14.30 -56.23
N VAL A 210 -34.06 13.21 -56.83
CA VAL A 210 -34.89 12.19 -57.49
C VAL A 210 -34.73 10.87 -56.73
N TYR A 211 -35.83 10.16 -56.54
CA TYR A 211 -35.90 8.91 -55.78
C TYR A 211 -36.29 7.73 -56.67
N LEU A 212 -35.66 6.57 -56.41
CA LEU A 212 -36.18 5.27 -56.82
C LEU A 212 -37.08 4.75 -55.70
N GLY A 213 -38.39 4.88 -55.87
CA GLY A 213 -39.40 4.40 -54.93
C GLY A 213 -39.58 2.89 -55.04
N MET A 214 -39.64 2.21 -53.91
CA MET A 214 -39.70 0.75 -53.77
C MET A 214 -40.94 0.41 -52.92
N PRO A 215 -42.15 0.42 -53.49
CA PRO A 215 -43.41 0.35 -52.74
C PRO A 215 -43.80 -1.05 -52.26
N SER A 216 -43.10 -2.10 -52.73
CA SER A 216 -43.38 -3.50 -52.41
C SER A 216 -42.10 -4.33 -52.55
N ALA A 217 -41.13 -4.03 -51.71
CA ALA A 217 -39.87 -4.74 -51.64
C ALA A 217 -40.00 -6.02 -50.79
N SER A 218 -39.22 -7.03 -51.18
CA SER A 218 -39.14 -8.34 -50.54
C SER A 218 -37.70 -8.58 -50.13
N LEU A 219 -37.44 -8.58 -48.82
CA LEU A 219 -36.11 -8.79 -48.23
C LEU A 219 -36.01 -10.21 -47.66
N LYS A 220 -35.03 -10.97 -48.14
CA LYS A 220 -34.64 -12.27 -47.59
C LYS A 220 -33.28 -12.16 -46.91
N ILE A 221 -33.19 -12.64 -45.67
CA ILE A 221 -31.95 -12.71 -44.89
C ILE A 221 -31.74 -14.15 -44.40
N ASP A 222 -30.55 -14.70 -44.62
CA ASP A 222 -30.19 -16.04 -44.17
C ASP A 222 -30.19 -16.11 -42.63
N GLY A 223 -30.84 -17.15 -42.09
CA GLY A 223 -31.11 -17.30 -40.66
C GLY A 223 -32.42 -16.67 -40.18
N VAL A 224 -33.05 -15.78 -40.96
CA VAL A 224 -34.41 -15.28 -40.68
C VAL A 224 -35.42 -16.16 -41.44
N SER A 225 -36.36 -16.78 -40.71
CA SER A 225 -37.29 -17.76 -41.29
C SER A 225 -38.30 -17.18 -42.28
N ASN A 226 -38.63 -15.89 -42.14
CA ASN A 226 -39.67 -15.22 -42.88
C ASN A 226 -39.05 -14.26 -43.91
N THR A 227 -39.63 -14.20 -45.11
CA THR A 227 -39.34 -13.12 -46.06
C THR A 227 -40.06 -11.86 -45.60
N ILE A 228 -39.34 -10.74 -45.53
CA ILE A 228 -39.82 -9.49 -44.94
C ILE A 228 -40.34 -8.59 -46.06
N LEU A 229 -41.62 -8.21 -45.99
CA LEU A 229 -42.19 -7.20 -46.87
C LEU A 229 -41.81 -5.81 -46.37
N MET A 230 -41.32 -4.95 -47.26
CA MET A 230 -40.85 -3.60 -46.96
C MET A 230 -41.33 -2.58 -48.00
N ALA A 231 -41.39 -1.31 -47.61
CA ALA A 231 -41.62 -0.19 -48.50
C ALA A 231 -40.65 0.97 -48.19
N GLY A 232 -40.31 1.77 -49.21
CA GLY A 232 -39.43 2.93 -49.06
C GLY A 232 -38.76 3.30 -50.38
N GLY A 233 -37.45 3.54 -50.38
CA GLY A 233 -36.69 3.78 -51.60
C GLY A 233 -35.26 4.27 -51.34
N LEU A 234 -34.64 4.81 -52.39
CA LEU A 234 -33.31 5.42 -52.32
C LEU A 234 -33.21 6.66 -53.20
N ASP A 235 -32.30 7.57 -52.87
CA ASP A 235 -31.99 8.71 -53.71
C ASP A 235 -31.11 8.27 -54.90
N ILE A 236 -31.24 8.91 -56.05
CA ILE A 236 -30.60 8.44 -57.28
C ILE A 236 -29.08 8.67 -57.32
N SER A 237 -28.50 9.43 -56.39
CA SER A 237 -27.05 9.47 -56.18
C SER A 237 -26.52 8.29 -55.34
N GLY A 238 -27.43 7.56 -54.68
CA GLY A 238 -27.12 6.47 -53.77
C GLY A 238 -26.42 6.89 -52.49
N ALA A 239 -26.45 8.18 -52.13
CA ALA A 239 -25.95 8.70 -50.86
C ALA A 239 -26.89 8.32 -49.70
N TRP A 240 -28.19 8.24 -49.96
CA TRP A 240 -29.24 7.91 -49.00
C TRP A 240 -30.15 6.79 -49.50
N SER A 241 -30.59 5.94 -48.57
CA SER A 241 -31.66 4.97 -48.81
C SER A 241 -32.38 4.67 -47.50
N ARG A 242 -33.65 4.27 -47.58
CA ARG A 242 -34.44 3.81 -46.43
C ARG A 242 -35.57 2.91 -46.91
N LEU A 243 -35.68 1.72 -46.36
CA LEU A 243 -36.87 0.86 -46.44
C LEU A 243 -37.29 0.44 -45.04
N GLU A 244 -38.59 0.37 -44.82
CA GLU A 244 -39.21 -0.06 -43.56
C GLU A 244 -40.19 -1.21 -43.81
N GLY A 245 -40.28 -2.15 -42.86
CA GLY A 245 -41.21 -3.27 -42.92
C GLY A 245 -41.46 -3.88 -41.56
N THR A 246 -42.23 -4.96 -41.52
CA THR A 246 -42.52 -5.72 -40.30
C THR A 246 -42.08 -7.18 -40.50
N ALA A 247 -41.11 -7.62 -39.70
CA ALA A 247 -40.62 -9.00 -39.72
C ALA A 247 -41.42 -9.95 -38.81
N GLY A 248 -42.32 -9.41 -37.99
CA GLY A 248 -43.15 -10.17 -37.06
C GLY A 248 -42.34 -10.63 -35.86
N ASN A 249 -42.41 -11.91 -35.52
CA ASN A 249 -41.56 -12.49 -34.48
C ASN A 249 -40.32 -13.10 -35.14
N VAL A 250 -39.14 -12.64 -34.75
CA VAL A 250 -37.84 -13.13 -35.23
C VAL A 250 -37.02 -13.69 -34.07
N THR A 251 -36.00 -14.48 -34.36
CA THR A 251 -35.09 -15.01 -33.34
C THR A 251 -33.66 -14.98 -33.86
N PHE A 252 -32.76 -14.42 -33.06
CA PHE A 252 -31.33 -14.32 -33.36
C PHE A 252 -30.53 -14.88 -32.20
N GLU A 253 -29.65 -15.85 -32.45
CA GLU A 253 -28.80 -16.50 -31.42
C GLU A 253 -29.60 -16.96 -30.17
N GLY A 254 -30.81 -17.49 -30.39
CA GLY A 254 -31.73 -17.93 -29.34
C GLY A 254 -32.55 -16.83 -28.65
N THR A 255 -32.28 -15.55 -28.93
CA THR A 255 -33.04 -14.40 -28.40
C THR A 255 -34.20 -14.06 -29.34
N GLY A 256 -35.44 -14.18 -28.85
CA GLY A 256 -36.65 -13.84 -29.60
C GLY A 256 -37.03 -12.36 -29.47
N ILE A 257 -37.36 -11.72 -30.59
CA ILE A 257 -37.92 -10.36 -30.66
C ILE A 257 -39.33 -10.45 -31.22
N SER A 258 -40.30 -9.83 -30.54
CA SER A 258 -41.71 -9.81 -30.92
C SER A 258 -42.12 -8.47 -31.51
N ASN A 259 -43.14 -8.47 -32.39
CA ASN A 259 -43.68 -7.27 -33.05
C ASN A 259 -42.59 -6.44 -33.79
N THR A 260 -41.66 -7.13 -34.44
CA THR A 260 -40.40 -6.55 -34.90
C THR A 260 -40.58 -5.69 -36.16
N GLN A 261 -40.27 -4.40 -36.05
CA GLN A 261 -40.01 -3.52 -37.18
C GLN A 261 -38.63 -3.84 -37.77
N ALA A 262 -38.56 -3.99 -39.10
CA ALA A 262 -37.31 -4.08 -39.84
C ALA A 262 -37.03 -2.76 -40.56
N VAL A 263 -35.80 -2.27 -40.50
CA VAL A 263 -35.35 -1.06 -41.21
C VAL A 263 -34.03 -1.34 -41.91
N VAL A 264 -33.95 -1.00 -43.20
CA VAL A 264 -32.70 -1.01 -44.00
C VAL A 264 -32.42 0.42 -44.46
N TRP A 265 -31.22 0.96 -44.23
CA TRP A 265 -30.92 2.34 -44.63
C TRP A 265 -29.43 2.63 -44.89
N LYS A 266 -29.20 3.73 -45.63
CA LYS A 266 -27.89 4.33 -45.93
C LYS A 266 -27.95 5.84 -45.69
N GLY A 267 -26.84 6.42 -45.26
CA GLY A 267 -26.77 7.85 -44.92
C GLY A 267 -27.39 8.16 -43.56
N GLU A 268 -27.67 9.43 -43.32
CA GLU A 268 -28.24 9.88 -42.05
C GLU A 268 -29.68 9.37 -41.83
N ARG A 269 -30.00 9.08 -40.57
CA ARG A 269 -31.32 8.72 -40.07
C ARG A 269 -31.58 9.53 -38.81
N LEU A 270 -32.63 10.34 -38.83
CA LEU A 270 -32.93 11.33 -37.77
C LEU A 270 -33.80 10.77 -36.64
N ASP A 271 -34.40 9.60 -36.84
CA ASP A 271 -35.21 8.86 -35.87
C ASP A 271 -34.44 7.67 -35.26
N SER A 272 -34.72 7.38 -33.98
CA SER A 272 -34.38 6.10 -33.34
C SER A 272 -35.67 5.41 -32.87
N TYR A 273 -35.66 4.08 -32.87
CA TYR A 273 -36.74 3.28 -32.25
C TYR A 273 -36.79 3.48 -30.73
N ASP A 274 -35.62 3.63 -30.09
CA ASP A 274 -35.51 3.96 -28.67
C ASP A 274 -34.51 5.12 -28.53
N PRO A 275 -34.92 6.33 -28.10
CA PRO A 275 -34.03 7.48 -27.96
C PRO A 275 -33.03 7.33 -26.81
N SER A 276 -33.21 6.32 -25.94
CA SER A 276 -32.23 5.98 -24.90
C SER A 276 -31.16 4.99 -25.37
N MET A 277 -31.18 4.56 -26.63
CA MET A 277 -30.22 3.59 -27.18
C MET A 277 -29.66 4.04 -28.53
N THR A 278 -28.34 3.91 -28.72
CA THR A 278 -27.67 4.17 -30.00
C THR A 278 -26.87 2.95 -30.39
N MET A 279 -27.40 2.16 -31.33
CA MET A 279 -26.77 0.97 -31.89
C MET A 279 -25.48 1.32 -32.66
N PRO A 280 -24.45 0.46 -32.66
CA PRO A 280 -23.24 0.65 -33.47
C PRO A 280 -23.55 0.67 -34.98
N ASP A 281 -22.73 1.36 -35.77
CA ASP A 281 -22.82 1.27 -37.23
C ASP A 281 -22.23 -0.05 -37.75
N LEU A 282 -23.01 -0.79 -38.54
CA LEU A 282 -22.58 -2.03 -39.23
C LEU A 282 -22.57 -1.86 -40.75
N SER A 283 -22.72 -0.63 -41.27
CA SER A 283 -22.78 -0.32 -42.70
C SER A 283 -21.59 -0.90 -43.50
N SER A 284 -20.39 -0.83 -42.94
CA SER A 284 -19.15 -1.35 -43.51
C SER A 284 -19.15 -2.88 -43.71
N LEU A 285 -19.95 -3.62 -42.94
CA LEU A 285 -20.10 -5.07 -43.05
C LEU A 285 -21.17 -5.49 -44.07
N ASN A 286 -21.97 -4.54 -44.58
CA ASN A 286 -23.15 -4.75 -45.40
C ASN A 286 -23.19 -3.78 -46.61
N ASN A 287 -22.12 -3.72 -47.41
CA ASN A 287 -22.03 -2.93 -48.64
C ASN A 287 -22.41 -1.43 -48.50
N GLY A 288 -22.32 -0.87 -47.29
CA GLY A 288 -22.66 0.51 -46.96
C GLY A 288 -24.06 0.73 -46.38
N VAL A 289 -24.82 -0.30 -45.98
CA VAL A 289 -26.15 -0.12 -45.36
C VAL A 289 -26.32 -0.79 -44.00
N ASN A 290 -27.12 -0.19 -43.14
CA ASN A 290 -27.54 -0.80 -41.89
C ASN A 290 -28.80 -1.64 -42.08
N VAL A 291 -28.90 -2.73 -41.31
CA VAL A 291 -30.06 -3.61 -41.23
C VAL A 291 -30.40 -3.78 -39.75
N GLU A 292 -31.57 -3.34 -39.34
CA GLU A 292 -31.98 -3.28 -37.93
C GLU A 292 -33.38 -3.86 -37.72
N PHE A 293 -33.54 -4.55 -36.59
CA PHE A 293 -34.70 -5.31 -36.16
C PHE A 293 -35.08 -4.87 -34.76
N CYS A 294 -36.02 -3.92 -34.63
CA CYS A 294 -36.43 -3.37 -33.34
C CYS A 294 -37.82 -3.84 -32.94
N GLY A 295 -38.02 -4.18 -31.67
CA GLY A 295 -39.28 -4.72 -31.17
C GLY A 295 -39.27 -4.95 -29.66
N THR A 296 -40.21 -5.77 -29.22
CA THR A 296 -40.32 -6.20 -27.82
C THR A 296 -39.44 -7.43 -27.58
N PHE A 297 -38.41 -7.32 -26.75
CA PHE A 297 -37.70 -8.48 -26.19
C PHE A 297 -37.35 -8.28 -24.70
N SER A 298 -37.07 -9.37 -24.00
CA SER A 298 -36.69 -9.33 -22.58
C SER A 298 -35.66 -10.41 -22.26
N ILE A 299 -34.54 -10.01 -21.67
CA ILE A 299 -33.48 -10.90 -21.18
C ILE A 299 -33.31 -10.70 -19.68
N SER A 300 -33.59 -11.73 -18.90
CA SER A 300 -33.45 -11.70 -17.43
C SER A 300 -32.00 -11.47 -17.01
N ILE A 301 -31.73 -10.35 -16.33
CA ILE A 301 -30.46 -10.10 -15.65
C ILE A 301 -30.56 -10.67 -14.22
N PRO A 302 -29.56 -11.40 -13.69
CA PRO A 302 -29.57 -11.88 -12.31
C PRO A 302 -29.71 -10.75 -11.28
N GLN A 303 -30.54 -10.96 -10.24
CA GLN A 303 -30.77 -10.01 -9.14
C GLN A 303 -31.32 -8.63 -9.55
N VAL A 304 -31.91 -8.51 -10.75
CA VAL A 304 -32.17 -7.21 -11.38
C VAL A 304 -33.54 -7.17 -12.08
N THR A 305 -34.38 -6.20 -11.69
CA THR A 305 -35.75 -6.04 -12.23
C THR A 305 -35.77 -5.14 -13.47
N ASN A 306 -35.73 -5.76 -14.66
CA ASN A 306 -35.97 -5.06 -15.93
C ASN A 306 -37.37 -4.43 -15.96
N LYS A 307 -37.49 -3.16 -16.38
CA LYS A 307 -38.79 -2.49 -16.61
C LYS A 307 -39.02 -2.02 -18.05
N SER A 308 -37.99 -1.95 -18.88
CA SER A 308 -38.13 -1.81 -20.34
C SER A 308 -38.06 -3.18 -21.00
N THR A 309 -38.79 -3.32 -22.12
CA THR A 309 -38.71 -4.46 -23.05
C THR A 309 -38.44 -4.00 -24.48
N ASN A 310 -38.06 -2.72 -24.67
CA ASN A 310 -37.67 -2.20 -25.98
C ASN A 310 -36.23 -2.61 -26.28
N GLY A 311 -36.00 -3.17 -27.46
CA GLY A 311 -34.66 -3.51 -27.90
C GLY A 311 -34.56 -3.73 -29.40
N CYS A 312 -33.33 -3.70 -29.89
CA CYS A 312 -33.00 -3.83 -31.31
C CYS A 312 -31.91 -4.87 -31.51
N THR A 313 -31.97 -5.59 -32.63
CA THR A 313 -30.83 -6.32 -33.19
C THR A 313 -30.40 -5.67 -34.48
N ARG A 314 -29.10 -5.40 -34.62
CA ARG A 314 -28.49 -4.92 -35.86
C ARG A 314 -27.70 -6.06 -36.48
N TRP A 315 -27.95 -6.35 -37.74
CA TRP A 315 -27.51 -7.57 -38.41
C TRP A 315 -26.38 -7.32 -39.40
N SER A 316 -25.47 -8.28 -39.54
CA SER A 316 -24.51 -8.36 -40.65
C SER A 316 -24.16 -9.80 -41.01
N GLN A 317 -23.57 -10.00 -42.19
CA GLN A 317 -23.02 -11.30 -42.62
C GLN A 317 -21.91 -11.87 -41.71
N GLN A 318 -21.31 -11.05 -40.82
CA GLN A 318 -20.25 -11.48 -39.89
C GLN A 318 -20.77 -11.76 -38.47
N GLY A 319 -22.07 -11.57 -38.23
CA GLY A 319 -22.67 -11.61 -36.90
C GLY A 319 -23.57 -10.40 -36.62
N ILE A 320 -24.12 -10.37 -35.42
CA ILE A 320 -25.15 -9.44 -34.99
C ILE A 320 -24.73 -8.62 -33.77
N VAL A 321 -25.43 -7.53 -33.49
CA VAL A 321 -25.43 -6.85 -32.19
C VAL A 321 -26.86 -6.83 -31.67
N ILE A 322 -27.13 -7.51 -30.55
CA ILE A 322 -28.41 -7.50 -29.83
C ILE A 322 -28.31 -6.49 -28.68
N ALA A 323 -29.29 -5.61 -28.49
CA ALA A 323 -29.26 -4.62 -27.41
C ALA A 323 -30.65 -4.24 -26.89
N GLN A 324 -30.78 -4.09 -25.57
CA GLN A 324 -32.03 -3.71 -24.88
C GLN A 324 -31.82 -2.43 -24.08
N SER A 325 -32.78 -1.50 -24.10
CA SER A 325 -32.77 -0.41 -23.14
C SER A 325 -33.12 -0.94 -21.75
N GLY A 326 -32.40 -0.48 -20.74
CA GLY A 326 -32.51 -0.95 -19.35
C GLY A 326 -33.51 -0.16 -18.51
N GLY A 327 -34.44 0.58 -19.14
CA GLY A 327 -35.25 1.64 -18.52
C GLY A 327 -35.57 1.48 -17.03
N SER A 328 -35.04 2.38 -16.19
CA SER A 328 -35.31 2.46 -14.73
C SER A 328 -34.99 1.19 -13.92
N THR A 329 -34.05 0.39 -14.39
CA THR A 329 -33.49 -0.80 -13.73
C THR A 329 -32.39 -0.37 -12.76
N THR A 330 -32.67 -0.37 -11.45
CA THR A 330 -31.75 0.14 -10.43
C THR A 330 -31.34 -0.96 -9.46
N VAL A 331 -30.06 -1.32 -9.49
CA VAL A 331 -29.37 -2.02 -8.41
C VAL A 331 -29.28 -1.07 -7.21
N VAL A 332 -29.68 -1.52 -6.02
CA VAL A 332 -29.51 -0.76 -4.77
C VAL A 332 -28.77 -1.64 -3.77
N THR A 333 -27.79 -1.06 -3.08
CA THR A 333 -27.11 -1.69 -1.94
C THR A 333 -26.97 -0.68 -0.79
N SER A 334 -27.10 -1.17 0.44
CA SER A 334 -27.04 -0.33 1.63
C SER A 334 -25.60 -0.15 2.11
N MET A 335 -25.08 1.06 1.99
CA MET A 335 -23.87 1.46 2.70
C MET A 335 -24.21 1.87 4.14
N PRO A 336 -23.58 1.29 5.17
CA PRO A 336 -23.59 1.91 6.49
C PRO A 336 -22.79 3.20 6.43
N THR A 337 -23.45 4.32 6.65
CA THR A 337 -22.86 5.66 6.76
C THR A 337 -23.09 6.20 8.17
N THR A 338 -22.50 7.34 8.50
CA THR A 338 -22.68 7.99 9.79
C THR A 338 -23.32 9.36 9.58
N ASP A 339 -24.37 9.67 10.34
CA ASP A 339 -25.00 11.00 10.30
C ASP A 339 -24.24 12.02 11.17
N ALA A 340 -24.71 13.27 11.16
CA ALA A 340 -24.11 14.36 11.94
C ALA A 340 -24.20 14.19 13.48
N SER A 341 -24.93 13.19 13.97
CA SER A 341 -25.01 12.84 15.40
C SER A 341 -24.08 11.68 15.81
N GLY A 342 -23.42 11.03 14.84
CA GLY A 342 -22.61 9.84 15.06
C GLY A 342 -23.38 8.51 14.95
N ALA A 343 -24.67 8.54 14.60
CA ALA A 343 -25.48 7.34 14.44
C ALA A 343 -25.23 6.66 13.09
N THR A 344 -25.23 5.32 13.07
CA THR A 344 -25.08 4.56 11.82
C THR A 344 -26.40 4.54 11.05
N VAL A 345 -26.44 5.23 9.92
CA VAL A 345 -27.59 5.34 9.02
C VAL A 345 -27.28 4.63 7.70
N ALA A 346 -28.19 3.76 7.25
CA ALA A 346 -28.07 3.12 5.95
C ALA A 346 -28.35 4.13 4.82
N ALA A 347 -27.32 4.52 4.08
CA ALA A 347 -27.47 5.28 2.85
C ALA A 347 -27.44 4.33 1.64
N SER A 348 -28.29 4.56 0.65
CA SER A 348 -28.28 3.79 -0.59
C SER A 348 -27.13 4.22 -1.50
N ALA A 349 -26.20 3.31 -1.78
CA ALA A 349 -25.46 3.35 -3.04
C ALA A 349 -26.30 2.64 -4.10
N SER A 350 -26.29 3.13 -5.34
CA SER A 350 -27.10 2.52 -6.40
C SER A 350 -26.40 2.54 -7.76
N ALA A 351 -26.80 1.64 -8.65
CA ALA A 351 -26.43 1.66 -10.05
C ALA A 351 -27.67 1.46 -10.93
N ASN A 352 -27.99 2.50 -11.69
CA ASN A 352 -29.06 2.48 -12.68
C ASN A 352 -28.50 1.99 -14.02
N VAL A 353 -28.80 0.73 -14.35
CA VAL A 353 -28.45 0.12 -15.64
C VAL A 353 -29.24 0.83 -16.72
N LYS A 354 -28.54 1.51 -17.63
CA LYS A 354 -29.15 2.24 -18.77
C LYS A 354 -29.50 1.29 -19.91
N GLY A 355 -28.75 0.19 -20.06
CA GLY A 355 -29.04 -0.88 -20.99
C GLY A 355 -27.88 -1.88 -21.11
N PHE A 356 -28.06 -2.84 -22.00
CA PHE A 356 -27.11 -3.93 -22.21
C PHE A 356 -27.12 -4.46 -23.63
N ALA A 357 -25.97 -4.98 -24.07
CA ALA A 357 -25.80 -5.49 -25.43
C ALA A 357 -24.80 -6.65 -25.54
N TRP A 358 -25.01 -7.49 -26.55
CA TRP A 358 -24.21 -8.66 -26.86
C TRP A 358 -23.95 -8.74 -28.36
N THR A 359 -22.84 -9.36 -28.75
CA THR A 359 -22.48 -9.57 -30.16
C THR A 359 -21.67 -10.85 -30.33
N ASN A 360 -21.83 -11.53 -31.47
CA ASN A 360 -20.95 -12.62 -31.90
C ASN A 360 -19.94 -12.19 -32.99
N ILE A 361 -19.89 -10.90 -33.35
CA ILE A 361 -18.96 -10.37 -34.34
C ILE A 361 -17.52 -10.54 -33.80
N PRO A 362 -16.57 -11.15 -34.55
CA PRO A 362 -15.24 -11.47 -34.02
C PRO A 362 -14.37 -10.26 -33.65
N SER A 363 -14.50 -9.14 -34.37
CA SER A 363 -13.72 -7.91 -34.18
C SER A 363 -14.51 -6.82 -33.46
N SER A 364 -15.28 -7.18 -32.43
CA SER A 364 -16.24 -6.29 -31.77
C SER A 364 -15.64 -5.16 -30.94
N THR A 365 -14.33 -5.16 -30.68
CA THR A 365 -13.64 -4.15 -29.84
C THR A 365 -13.77 -2.73 -30.35
N ASN A 366 -14.08 -2.54 -31.63
CA ASN A 366 -14.29 -1.23 -32.26
C ASN A 366 -15.78 -0.85 -32.36
N LEU A 367 -16.69 -1.71 -31.87
CA LEU A 367 -18.13 -1.44 -31.83
C LEU A 367 -18.48 -0.83 -30.46
N GLU A 368 -18.71 0.48 -30.45
CA GLU A 368 -19.34 1.17 -29.31
C GLU A 368 -20.86 1.14 -29.45
N ILE A 369 -21.56 0.89 -28.35
CA ILE A 369 -22.99 1.17 -28.20
C ILE A 369 -23.18 2.23 -27.12
N ALA A 370 -24.24 3.04 -27.18
CA ALA A 370 -24.57 4.00 -26.12
C ALA A 370 -25.96 3.76 -25.53
N PHE A 371 -26.07 3.92 -24.21
CA PHE A 371 -27.31 3.82 -23.46
C PHE A 371 -27.49 5.03 -22.53
N GLY A 372 -28.50 5.87 -22.79
CA GLY A 372 -28.76 7.09 -22.05
C GLY A 372 -27.57 8.07 -22.04
N GLY A 373 -26.77 8.07 -23.12
CA GLY A 373 -25.51 8.82 -23.24
C GLY A 373 -24.26 8.02 -22.82
N VAL A 374 -24.38 7.05 -21.91
CA VAL A 374 -23.26 6.23 -21.43
C VAL A 374 -22.83 5.27 -22.54
N LYS A 375 -21.63 5.46 -23.09
CA LYS A 375 -21.03 4.54 -24.06
C LYS A 375 -20.54 3.25 -23.38
N THR A 376 -20.49 2.15 -24.12
CA THR A 376 -19.73 0.95 -23.74
C THR A 376 -19.23 0.23 -24.98
N ALA A 377 -18.04 -0.37 -24.90
CA ALA A 377 -17.46 -1.16 -25.99
C ALA A 377 -17.97 -2.61 -25.88
N LEU A 378 -18.16 -3.28 -27.02
CA LEU A 378 -18.70 -4.64 -27.03
C LEU A 378 -17.60 -5.70 -27.00
N GLU A 379 -17.53 -6.48 -25.92
CA GLU A 379 -16.77 -7.74 -25.91
C GLU A 379 -17.56 -8.86 -26.59
N SER A 380 -16.91 -9.58 -27.51
CA SER A 380 -17.54 -10.64 -28.30
C SER A 380 -17.95 -11.81 -27.41
N ARG A 381 -19.16 -12.32 -27.67
CA ARG A 381 -19.89 -13.38 -26.95
C ARG A 381 -20.20 -13.09 -25.47
N LYS A 382 -19.98 -11.86 -24.98
CA LYS A 382 -20.37 -11.42 -23.63
C LYS A 382 -21.57 -10.47 -23.66
N TRP A 383 -22.35 -10.46 -22.58
CA TRP A 383 -23.34 -9.42 -22.33
C TRP A 383 -22.67 -8.25 -21.64
N ASN A 384 -22.58 -7.11 -22.34
CA ASN A 384 -21.94 -5.87 -21.92
C ASN A 384 -22.99 -4.92 -21.34
N LEU A 385 -22.67 -4.22 -20.26
CA LEU A 385 -23.53 -3.29 -19.53
C LEU A 385 -23.04 -1.85 -19.67
N ALA A 386 -23.99 -0.92 -19.64
CA ALA A 386 -23.75 0.49 -19.38
C ALA A 386 -24.76 1.01 -18.34
N GLY A 387 -24.30 1.85 -17.43
CA GLY A 387 -25.11 2.38 -16.33
C GLY A 387 -24.57 3.70 -15.77
N MET A 388 -25.37 4.32 -14.91
CA MET A 388 -24.92 5.39 -14.02
C MET A 388 -24.99 4.88 -12.58
N ALA A 389 -23.87 4.90 -11.86
CA ALA A 389 -23.85 4.67 -10.42
C ALA A 389 -23.89 5.99 -9.65
N SER A 390 -24.48 5.94 -8.45
CA SER A 390 -24.72 7.08 -7.59
C SER A 390 -24.27 6.76 -6.18
N LEU A 391 -23.35 7.56 -5.64
CA LEU A 391 -22.90 7.52 -4.25
C LEU A 391 -23.59 8.62 -3.43
N PRO A 392 -24.00 8.35 -2.19
CA PRO A 392 -24.62 9.36 -1.33
C PRO A 392 -23.62 10.48 -0.99
N GLY A 393 -24.08 11.73 -0.88
CA GLY A 393 -23.20 12.90 -0.72
C GLY A 393 -22.26 12.85 0.49
N VAL A 394 -22.63 12.15 1.57
CA VAL A 394 -21.74 11.89 2.72
C VAL A 394 -20.49 11.09 2.34
N ALA A 395 -20.60 10.14 1.40
CA ALA A 395 -19.47 9.39 0.88
C ALA A 395 -18.60 10.24 -0.07
N ALA A 396 -19.21 11.09 -0.90
CA ALA A 396 -18.47 11.98 -1.78
C ALA A 396 -17.68 13.07 -1.02
N ASN A 397 -18.27 13.65 0.03
CA ASN A 397 -17.57 14.55 0.96
C ASN A 397 -16.38 13.85 1.63
N ALA A 398 -16.57 12.59 2.07
CA ALA A 398 -15.50 11.76 2.63
C ALA A 398 -14.36 11.46 1.63
N LEU A 399 -14.65 11.41 0.32
CA LEU A 399 -13.67 11.30 -0.75
C LEU A 399 -13.03 12.64 -1.17
N GLY A 400 -13.40 13.75 -0.52
CA GLY A 400 -12.91 15.09 -0.87
C GLY A 400 -13.45 15.63 -2.21
N VAL A 401 -14.56 15.07 -2.71
CA VAL A 401 -15.18 15.50 -3.97
C VAL A 401 -16.18 16.63 -3.71
N ASP A 402 -15.88 17.83 -4.22
CA ASP A 402 -16.80 18.97 -4.19
C ASP A 402 -18.04 18.70 -5.07
N LEU A 403 -19.16 18.42 -4.41
CA LEU A 403 -20.47 18.18 -5.01
C LEU A 403 -21.15 19.45 -5.57
N LYS A 404 -20.66 20.66 -5.25
CA LYS A 404 -21.24 21.95 -5.68
C LYS A 404 -22.74 22.09 -5.41
N GLY A 405 -23.21 21.47 -4.33
CA GLY A 405 -24.62 21.46 -3.91
C GLY A 405 -25.44 20.25 -4.37
N ALA A 406 -24.86 19.30 -5.12
CA ALA A 406 -25.51 18.02 -5.39
C ALA A 406 -25.62 17.16 -4.11
N THR A 407 -26.65 16.31 -4.04
CA THR A 407 -26.91 15.40 -2.91
C THR A 407 -26.26 14.03 -3.08
N SER A 408 -25.70 13.75 -4.25
CA SER A 408 -25.05 12.49 -4.64
C SER A 408 -23.94 12.75 -5.66
N LEU A 409 -23.03 11.79 -5.78
CA LEU A 409 -21.96 11.75 -6.78
C LEU A 409 -22.31 10.68 -7.81
N ASP A 410 -22.72 11.12 -9.00
CA ASP A 410 -23.08 10.27 -10.12
C ASP A 410 -21.88 10.06 -11.06
N PHE A 411 -21.65 8.83 -11.50
CA PHE A 411 -20.55 8.45 -12.40
C PHE A 411 -20.94 7.29 -13.33
N GLU A 412 -20.31 7.21 -14.51
CA GLU A 412 -20.53 6.11 -15.45
C GLU A 412 -20.01 4.78 -14.89
N VAL A 413 -20.78 3.70 -15.09
CA VAL A 413 -20.34 2.32 -14.83
C VAL A 413 -20.55 1.43 -16.05
N ARG A 414 -19.59 0.54 -16.29
CA ARG A 414 -19.52 -0.38 -17.43
C ARG A 414 -19.07 -1.75 -16.95
N GLY A 415 -19.47 -2.83 -17.64
CA GLY A 415 -19.07 -4.18 -17.24
C GLY A 415 -19.85 -5.26 -17.96
N THR A 416 -20.05 -6.42 -17.33
CA THR A 416 -20.68 -7.60 -17.94
C THR A 416 -21.57 -8.39 -16.99
N PHE A 417 -22.52 -9.15 -17.53
CA PHE A 417 -23.27 -10.16 -16.77
C PHE A 417 -23.26 -11.55 -17.44
N SER A 418 -23.59 -12.56 -16.64
CA SER A 418 -23.79 -13.96 -17.02
C SER A 418 -25.18 -14.44 -16.54
N ALA A 419 -25.48 -15.73 -16.64
CA ALA A 419 -26.70 -16.30 -16.07
C ALA A 419 -26.72 -16.31 -14.53
N THR A 420 -25.59 -16.04 -13.87
CA THR A 420 -25.41 -16.19 -12.41
C THR A 420 -24.83 -14.96 -11.72
N GLU A 421 -24.15 -14.09 -12.46
CA GLU A 421 -23.33 -13.00 -11.91
C GLU A 421 -23.50 -11.70 -12.70
N ILE A 422 -23.32 -10.58 -12.03
CA ILE A 422 -23.21 -9.24 -12.63
C ILE A 422 -22.00 -8.52 -12.02
N SER A 423 -21.18 -7.91 -12.88
CA SER A 423 -20.06 -7.07 -12.47
C SER A 423 -20.05 -5.77 -13.28
N MET A 424 -19.93 -4.64 -12.59
CA MET A 424 -19.83 -3.30 -13.17
C MET A 424 -18.75 -2.51 -12.45
N SER A 425 -17.98 -1.69 -13.16
CA SER A 425 -17.00 -0.78 -12.57
C SER A 425 -17.02 0.59 -13.24
N GLY A 426 -16.59 1.62 -12.50
CA GLY A 426 -16.54 2.99 -12.96
C GLY A 426 -15.46 3.77 -12.22
N ASP A 427 -14.78 4.66 -12.94
CA ASP A 427 -13.70 5.48 -12.40
C ASP A 427 -14.22 6.83 -11.92
N ILE A 428 -14.22 7.03 -10.61
CA ILE A 428 -14.58 8.28 -9.94
C ILE A 428 -13.36 9.21 -10.00
N PRO A 429 -13.44 10.41 -10.62
CA PRO A 429 -12.34 11.36 -10.60
C PRO A 429 -12.16 11.95 -9.19
N VAL A 430 -10.91 12.01 -8.72
CA VAL A 430 -10.53 12.64 -7.44
C VAL A 430 -9.23 13.42 -7.61
N ASN A 431 -8.92 14.31 -6.66
CA ASN A 431 -7.62 14.99 -6.61
C ASN A 431 -7.01 14.88 -5.21
N LEU A 432 -6.86 13.64 -4.75
CA LEU A 432 -6.42 13.33 -3.40
C LEU A 432 -4.89 13.32 -3.34
N THR A 433 -4.32 14.47 -2.96
CA THR A 433 -2.91 14.60 -2.61
C THR A 433 -2.74 14.41 -1.11
N ILE A 434 -1.84 13.52 -0.69
CA ILE A 434 -1.56 13.25 0.72
C ILE A 434 -0.05 13.25 0.97
N GLY A 435 0.35 13.93 2.05
CA GLY A 435 1.75 14.10 2.43
C GLY A 435 2.47 15.17 1.61
N SER A 436 3.79 15.18 1.75
CA SER A 436 4.73 16.07 1.07
C SER A 436 5.99 15.30 0.74
N GLU A 437 6.79 15.77 -0.22
CA GLU A 437 8.14 15.21 -0.49
C GLU A 437 8.89 14.97 0.85
N PRO A 438 9.45 13.77 1.10
CA PRO A 438 9.66 12.63 0.19
C PRO A 438 8.55 11.55 0.14
N PHE A 439 7.38 11.81 0.73
CA PHE A 439 6.26 10.86 0.81
C PHE A 439 4.96 11.52 0.33
N LYS A 440 4.71 11.46 -0.99
CA LYS A 440 3.61 12.18 -1.64
C LYS A 440 2.74 11.28 -2.51
N ILE A 441 1.57 10.92 -1.98
CA ILE A 441 0.54 10.13 -2.66
C ILE A 441 -0.30 11.08 -3.51
N ASN A 442 -0.55 10.73 -4.79
CA ASN A 442 -1.35 11.52 -5.72
C ASN A 442 -2.40 10.63 -6.42
N ALA A 443 -3.57 10.41 -5.80
CA ALA A 443 -4.65 9.66 -6.45
C ALA A 443 -5.50 10.60 -7.35
N LYS A 444 -5.60 10.25 -8.64
CA LYS A 444 -6.36 11.00 -9.67
C LYS A 444 -7.73 10.39 -9.99
N SER A 445 -7.92 9.11 -9.65
CA SER A 445 -9.19 8.41 -9.77
C SER A 445 -9.27 7.26 -8.76
N LEU A 446 -10.50 6.88 -8.40
CA LEU A 446 -10.82 5.69 -7.64
C LEU A 446 -11.73 4.80 -8.49
N ARG A 447 -11.49 3.50 -8.53
CA ARG A 447 -12.37 2.55 -9.24
C ARG A 447 -13.39 1.98 -8.27
N ALA A 448 -14.63 2.44 -8.39
CA ALA A 448 -15.77 1.77 -7.77
C ALA A 448 -16.11 0.52 -8.58
N THR A 449 -16.35 -0.60 -7.88
CA THR A 449 -16.78 -1.88 -8.45
C THR A 449 -18.01 -2.37 -7.71
N LEU A 450 -19.05 -2.75 -8.47
CA LEU A 450 -20.28 -3.37 -8.00
C LEU A 450 -20.31 -4.81 -8.51
N ALA A 451 -20.52 -5.79 -7.63
CA ALA A 451 -20.62 -7.19 -8.03
C ALA A 451 -21.67 -7.95 -7.19
N ALA A 452 -22.42 -8.84 -7.85
CA ALA A 452 -23.31 -9.80 -7.21
C ALA A 452 -23.25 -11.16 -7.89
N GLY A 453 -23.48 -12.21 -7.10
CA GLY A 453 -23.56 -13.61 -7.54
C GLY A 453 -24.72 -14.33 -6.86
N THR A 454 -24.86 -15.63 -7.11
CA THR A 454 -26.06 -16.41 -6.75
C THR A 454 -26.35 -16.55 -5.25
N SER A 455 -25.37 -16.32 -4.37
CA SER A 455 -25.48 -16.56 -2.92
C SER A 455 -25.18 -15.36 -2.03
N THR A 456 -24.85 -14.20 -2.61
CA THR A 456 -24.47 -12.99 -1.86
C THR A 456 -25.05 -11.75 -2.52
N GLY A 457 -25.70 -10.89 -1.74
CA GLY A 457 -26.22 -9.60 -2.22
C GLY A 457 -25.13 -8.67 -2.75
N PHE A 458 -25.55 -7.57 -3.40
CA PHE A 458 -24.68 -6.63 -4.08
C PHE A 458 -23.55 -6.07 -3.21
N SER A 459 -22.35 -6.57 -3.46
CA SER A 459 -21.10 -6.01 -2.94
C SER A 459 -20.76 -4.73 -3.69
N PHE A 460 -20.21 -3.76 -2.96
CA PHE A 460 -19.68 -2.51 -3.49
C PHE A 460 -18.31 -2.27 -2.86
N SER A 461 -17.30 -2.01 -3.69
CA SER A 461 -15.92 -1.75 -3.24
C SER A 461 -15.34 -0.55 -3.98
N ILE A 462 -14.64 0.34 -3.27
CA ILE A 462 -13.83 1.40 -3.87
C ILE A 462 -12.37 1.01 -3.70
N GLY A 463 -11.76 0.56 -4.79
CA GLY A 463 -10.30 0.38 -4.87
C GLY A 463 -9.66 1.50 -5.69
N THR A 464 -8.35 1.50 -5.79
CA THR A 464 -7.63 2.29 -6.79
C THR A 464 -6.57 1.46 -7.49
N THR A 465 -6.35 1.78 -8.76
CA THR A 465 -5.08 1.56 -9.44
C THR A 465 -4.42 2.91 -9.61
N SER A 466 -3.70 3.36 -8.58
CA SER A 466 -3.04 4.67 -8.55
C SER A 466 -1.52 4.53 -8.50
N ASN A 467 -0.84 5.23 -9.42
CA ASN A 467 0.59 5.44 -9.33
C ASN A 467 0.88 6.30 -8.09
N VAL A 468 1.64 5.75 -7.15
CA VAL A 468 2.11 6.45 -5.96
C VAL A 468 3.58 6.78 -6.17
N THR A 469 3.88 8.08 -6.15
CA THR A 469 5.24 8.59 -6.28
C THR A 469 5.93 8.52 -4.92
N LEU A 470 7.02 7.77 -4.82
CA LEU A 470 7.84 7.63 -3.62
C LEU A 470 9.26 8.11 -3.90
N GLY A 471 9.83 8.90 -2.99
CA GLY A 471 11.23 9.35 -3.07
C GLY A 471 11.41 10.83 -2.79
N TYR A 472 12.66 11.26 -2.71
CA TYR A 472 13.05 12.67 -2.52
C TYR A 472 13.60 13.21 -3.83
N ALA A 473 12.99 14.26 -4.40
CA ALA A 473 13.47 14.88 -5.64
C ALA A 473 14.99 15.19 -5.57
N PRO A 474 15.80 14.76 -6.55
CA PRO A 474 15.44 14.25 -7.88
C PRO A 474 15.14 12.73 -7.95
N ASN A 475 15.33 11.97 -6.88
CA ASN A 475 15.23 10.51 -6.84
C ASN A 475 13.80 10.05 -6.50
N THR A 476 12.81 10.46 -7.30
CA THR A 476 11.43 9.96 -7.20
C THR A 476 11.18 8.77 -8.14
N ARG A 477 10.33 7.83 -7.72
CA ARG A 477 9.84 6.71 -8.53
C ARG A 477 8.33 6.61 -8.42
N ASP A 478 7.65 6.46 -9.56
CA ASP A 478 6.25 6.04 -9.59
C ASP A 478 6.18 4.52 -9.39
N ILE A 479 5.41 4.09 -8.39
CA ILE A 479 5.14 2.69 -8.08
C ILE A 479 3.64 2.44 -8.22
N THR A 480 3.28 1.43 -9.00
CA THR A 480 1.91 0.94 -9.07
C THR A 480 1.54 0.32 -7.73
N SER A 481 0.56 0.89 -7.04
CA SER A 481 0.11 0.44 -5.72
C SER A 481 -1.39 0.18 -5.73
N SER A 482 -1.83 -0.74 -4.88
CA SER A 482 -3.25 -0.89 -4.52
C SER A 482 -3.51 -0.05 -3.28
N LEU A 483 -4.22 1.07 -3.45
CA LEU A 483 -4.87 1.77 -2.35
C LEU A 483 -6.31 1.23 -2.27
N SER A 484 -6.71 0.77 -1.09
CA SER A 484 -8.03 0.20 -0.84
C SER A 484 -8.81 1.08 0.14
N LEU A 485 -10.03 1.46 -0.22
CA LEU A 485 -10.91 2.24 0.65
C LEU A 485 -11.81 1.29 1.45
N VAL A 486 -11.28 0.74 2.53
CA VAL A 486 -12.07 -0.10 3.45
C VAL A 486 -12.93 0.80 4.33
N ALA A 487 -14.20 0.93 3.96
CA ALA A 487 -15.23 1.58 4.78
C ALA A 487 -15.55 0.73 6.02
N ALA A 488 -14.67 0.77 7.03
CA ALA A 488 -14.79 -0.02 8.25
C ALA A 488 -16.03 0.37 9.06
N THR A 489 -16.96 -0.57 9.21
CA THR A 489 -18.37 -0.29 9.57
C THR A 489 -18.63 -0.08 11.06
N LYS A 490 -17.71 0.53 11.82
CA LYS A 490 -17.87 0.79 13.28
C LYS A 490 -17.24 2.12 13.74
N PRO A 491 -17.92 2.90 14.61
CA PRO A 491 -17.44 4.21 15.08
C PRO A 491 -16.08 4.23 15.80
N SER A 492 -15.56 3.09 16.26
CA SER A 492 -14.28 3.01 16.97
C SER A 492 -13.04 3.07 16.07
N VAL A 493 -13.19 2.77 14.76
CA VAL A 493 -12.07 2.58 13.82
C VAL A 493 -11.98 3.71 12.78
N GLY A 494 -13.11 4.34 12.46
CA GLY A 494 -13.20 5.41 11.45
C GLY A 494 -12.97 4.92 10.02
N MET A 495 -12.89 5.87 9.07
CA MET A 495 -12.31 5.57 7.77
C MET A 495 -10.83 5.24 7.92
N VAL A 496 -10.35 4.21 7.23
CA VAL A 496 -8.93 3.89 7.12
C VAL A 496 -8.56 3.83 5.65
N LEU A 497 -7.77 4.80 5.22
CA LEU A 497 -7.12 4.85 3.92
C LEU A 497 -5.84 3.99 4.00
N SER A 498 -5.86 2.79 3.44
CA SER A 498 -4.71 1.88 3.45
C SER A 498 -4.04 1.83 2.07
N LEU A 499 -2.75 2.15 2.03
CA LEU A 499 -1.90 2.03 0.85
C LEU A 499 -0.87 0.94 1.09
N SER A 500 -0.83 -0.06 0.22
CA SER A 500 0.20 -1.10 0.29
C SER A 500 0.95 -1.24 -1.04
N ALA A 501 2.26 -1.42 -0.94
CA ALA A 501 3.18 -1.71 -2.03
C ALA A 501 4.10 -2.86 -1.60
N VAL A 502 4.34 -3.80 -2.51
CA VAL A 502 5.20 -4.98 -2.31
C VAL A 502 6.04 -5.20 -3.57
N GLY A 503 7.32 -5.51 -3.40
CA GLY A 503 8.23 -5.85 -4.48
C GLY A 503 7.85 -7.16 -5.19
N GLN A 504 8.29 -7.34 -6.43
CA GLN A 504 7.99 -8.56 -7.17
C GLN A 504 8.87 -9.71 -6.69
N LYS A 505 8.21 -10.81 -6.31
CA LYS A 505 8.83 -12.06 -5.87
C LYS A 505 9.32 -12.86 -7.10
N ASN A 506 10.41 -13.59 -6.95
CA ASN A 506 10.82 -14.57 -7.94
C ASN A 506 9.84 -15.77 -7.97
N THR A 507 9.79 -16.55 -9.05
CA THR A 507 8.95 -17.77 -9.12
C THR A 507 9.32 -18.81 -8.05
N VAL A 508 10.58 -18.83 -7.59
CA VAL A 508 11.02 -19.68 -6.47
C VAL A 508 10.33 -19.29 -5.15
N ASP A 509 10.07 -18.00 -4.93
CA ASP A 509 9.43 -17.46 -3.72
C ASP A 509 7.92 -17.18 -3.91
N ALA A 510 7.30 -17.69 -4.99
CA ALA A 510 5.90 -17.39 -5.34
C ALA A 510 4.89 -17.80 -4.25
N ASN A 511 5.19 -18.84 -3.47
CA ASN A 511 4.35 -19.33 -2.37
C ASN A 511 4.62 -18.63 -1.02
N VAL A 512 5.63 -17.76 -0.92
CA VAL A 512 5.92 -17.00 0.30
C VAL A 512 4.85 -15.91 0.43
N THR A 513 3.92 -16.04 1.38
CA THR A 513 2.78 -15.11 1.49
C THR A 513 3.17 -13.76 2.09
N GLY A 514 3.90 -13.78 3.22
CA GLY A 514 4.15 -12.60 4.05
C GLY A 514 5.37 -11.73 3.69
N THR A 515 5.67 -10.82 4.61
CA THR A 515 6.77 -9.83 4.55
C THR A 515 7.54 -9.75 5.88
N THR A 516 7.50 -10.81 6.68
CA THR A 516 7.98 -10.85 8.08
C THR A 516 9.23 -11.71 8.23
N ILE A 517 9.88 -11.68 9.40
CA ILE A 517 11.06 -12.50 9.72
C ILE A 517 10.78 -14.00 9.49
N ALA A 518 9.59 -14.46 9.90
CA ALA A 518 9.13 -15.85 9.72
C ALA A 518 8.62 -16.18 8.30
N SER A 519 8.60 -15.20 7.39
CA SER A 519 8.15 -15.33 6.00
C SER A 519 9.10 -14.60 5.03
N ARG A 520 10.41 -14.64 5.31
CA ARG A 520 11.42 -14.02 4.45
C ARG A 520 11.51 -14.76 3.11
N LEU A 521 11.92 -14.02 2.07
CA LEU A 521 12.30 -14.59 0.77
C LEU A 521 13.49 -15.53 0.94
N SER A 522 13.47 -16.65 0.22
CA SER A 522 14.61 -17.58 0.13
C SER A 522 15.69 -17.07 -0.83
N ARG A 523 15.30 -16.25 -1.83
CA ARG A 523 16.20 -15.65 -2.83
C ARG A 523 15.92 -14.14 -2.99
N PRO A 524 16.22 -13.31 -1.98
CA PRO A 524 16.06 -11.85 -2.07
C PRO A 524 16.95 -11.22 -3.14
N ASP A 525 18.06 -11.87 -3.51
CA ASP A 525 18.91 -11.48 -4.64
C ASP A 525 18.21 -11.59 -6.01
N LEU A 526 17.12 -12.37 -6.12
CA LEU A 526 16.32 -12.55 -7.32
C LEU A 526 14.99 -11.76 -7.31
N ALA A 527 14.79 -10.88 -6.33
CA ALA A 527 13.56 -10.10 -6.15
C ALA A 527 13.68 -8.66 -6.69
N THR A 528 12.58 -8.11 -7.19
CA THR A 528 12.52 -6.71 -7.62
C THR A 528 12.00 -5.83 -6.48
N PHE A 529 12.93 -5.14 -5.81
CA PHE A 529 12.64 -4.22 -4.70
C PHE A 529 11.89 -2.96 -5.14
N ILE A 530 11.05 -2.43 -4.24
CA ILE A 530 10.33 -1.16 -4.42
C ILE A 530 11.34 -0.01 -4.56
N TRP A 531 12.31 0.02 -3.65
CA TRP A 531 13.40 0.99 -3.64
C TRP A 531 14.71 0.28 -3.23
N PRO A 532 15.55 -0.14 -4.20
CA PRO A 532 16.90 -0.60 -3.93
C PRO A 532 17.81 0.58 -3.55
N ASP A 533 18.79 0.34 -2.68
CA ASP A 533 19.66 1.38 -2.09
C ASP A 533 18.88 2.55 -1.46
N GLN A 534 17.89 2.19 -0.62
CA GLN A 534 17.01 3.10 0.11
C GLN A 534 17.82 4.16 0.89
N PHE A 535 17.39 5.43 0.79
CA PHE A 535 18.10 6.60 1.34
C PHE A 535 19.55 6.78 0.83
N GLY A 536 19.95 6.11 -0.26
CA GLY A 536 21.32 6.11 -0.79
C GLY A 536 22.26 5.13 -0.09
N ILE A 537 21.76 4.28 0.80
CA ILE A 537 22.55 3.32 1.58
C ILE A 537 22.72 2.04 0.74
N ARG A 538 23.88 1.84 0.12
CA ARG A 538 24.04 0.75 -0.86
C ARG A 538 24.00 -0.63 -0.22
N GLY A 539 22.98 -1.40 -0.59
CA GLY A 539 22.60 -2.68 -0.01
C GLY A 539 21.37 -2.66 0.89
N LEU A 540 20.77 -1.51 1.22
CA LEU A 540 19.50 -1.45 1.96
C LEU A 540 18.33 -1.41 0.97
N ASN A 541 17.51 -2.45 0.90
CA ASN A 541 16.52 -2.61 -0.16
C ASN A 541 15.10 -2.72 0.38
N LEU A 542 14.24 -1.73 0.10
CA LEU A 542 12.84 -1.72 0.52
C LEU A 542 12.03 -2.75 -0.26
N PHE A 543 11.49 -3.77 0.42
CA PHE A 543 10.69 -4.82 -0.21
C PHE A 543 9.18 -4.65 -0.01
N SER A 544 8.73 -4.14 1.13
CA SER A 544 7.30 -3.90 1.36
C SER A 544 7.06 -2.65 2.19
N LEU A 545 5.92 -2.00 1.95
CA LEU A 545 5.49 -0.77 2.58
C LEU A 545 3.96 -0.76 2.69
N THR A 546 3.43 -0.58 3.89
CA THR A 546 2.01 -0.31 4.13
C THR A 546 1.84 0.94 4.99
N GLY A 547 1.19 1.97 4.45
CA GLY A 547 0.82 3.18 5.17
C GLY A 547 -0.69 3.27 5.36
N ASN A 548 -1.17 3.52 6.58
CA ASN A 548 -2.59 3.69 6.85
C ASN A 548 -2.87 5.03 7.54
N ILE A 549 -3.86 5.77 7.04
CA ILE A 549 -4.32 7.03 7.62
C ILE A 549 -5.80 6.88 7.98
N GLY A 550 -6.16 7.17 9.23
CA GLY A 550 -7.55 7.02 9.68
C GLY A 550 -7.84 7.68 11.03
N TRP A 551 -9.02 7.38 11.60
CA TRP A 551 -9.51 8.01 12.83
C TRP A 551 -9.90 6.99 13.90
N MET A 552 -8.94 6.56 14.72
CA MET A 552 -9.20 5.67 15.85
C MET A 552 -9.68 6.47 17.07
N GLY A 553 -10.86 6.11 17.60
CA GLY A 553 -11.45 6.81 18.75
C GLY A 553 -11.68 8.31 18.53
N GLY A 554 -11.94 8.74 17.28
CA GLY A 554 -12.11 10.15 16.91
C GLY A 554 -10.82 10.96 16.76
N SER A 555 -9.66 10.43 17.15
CA SER A 555 -8.35 11.07 16.93
C SER A 555 -7.75 10.63 15.59
N PRO A 556 -7.13 11.55 14.80
CA PRO A 556 -6.42 11.15 13.60
C PRO A 556 -5.17 10.33 13.95
N VAL A 557 -4.93 9.28 13.19
CA VAL A 557 -3.77 8.39 13.32
C VAL A 557 -3.15 8.17 11.94
N VAL A 558 -1.82 8.35 11.85
CA VAL A 558 -1.01 8.03 10.67
C VAL A 558 -0.06 6.90 11.06
N SER A 559 -0.23 5.73 10.45
CA SER A 559 0.64 4.57 10.63
C SER A 559 1.43 4.27 9.36
N TYR A 560 2.63 3.74 9.55
CA TYR A 560 3.57 3.36 8.51
C TYR A 560 4.26 2.07 8.96
N THR A 561 4.26 1.05 8.12
CA THR A 561 5.06 -0.17 8.31
C THR A 561 5.82 -0.50 7.04
N SER A 562 7.03 -1.03 7.18
CA SER A 562 7.84 -1.47 6.04
C SER A 562 8.80 -2.58 6.43
N SER A 563 9.16 -3.40 5.44
CA SER A 563 10.20 -4.42 5.55
C SER A 563 11.27 -4.18 4.49
N SER A 564 12.53 -4.09 4.93
CA SER A 564 13.69 -3.88 4.07
C SER A 564 14.71 -5.00 4.25
N TYR A 565 15.33 -5.43 3.15
CA TYR A 565 16.37 -6.46 3.12
C TYR A 565 17.75 -5.82 3.03
N LEU A 566 18.66 -6.25 3.89
CA LEU A 566 20.02 -5.74 3.96
C LEU A 566 20.96 -6.76 3.30
N ASN A 567 21.53 -6.36 2.17
CA ASN A 567 22.44 -7.16 1.37
C ASN A 567 23.88 -7.08 1.94
N PRO A 568 24.46 -8.18 2.46
CA PRO A 568 25.83 -8.19 2.96
C PRO A 568 26.89 -8.02 1.87
N GLN A 569 26.54 -8.18 0.59
CA GLN A 569 27.39 -7.88 -0.57
C GLN A 569 27.26 -6.42 -1.05
N GLY A 570 26.39 -5.61 -0.43
CA GLY A 570 26.17 -4.21 -0.80
C GLY A 570 27.35 -3.29 -0.41
N ALA A 571 27.65 -2.28 -1.24
CA ALA A 571 28.86 -1.46 -1.09
C ALA A 571 28.97 -0.64 0.21
N ASP A 572 27.86 -0.45 0.93
CA ASP A 572 27.86 0.16 2.26
C ASP A 572 27.38 -0.81 3.35
N MET A 573 26.38 -1.66 3.07
CA MET A 573 25.92 -2.69 4.03
C MET A 573 26.96 -3.78 4.32
N GLY A 574 27.79 -4.17 3.36
CA GLY A 574 28.91 -5.11 3.57
C GLY A 574 30.06 -4.58 4.42
N LYS A 575 29.99 -3.33 4.88
CA LYS A 575 30.89 -2.78 5.92
C LYS A 575 30.33 -2.98 7.34
N ILE A 576 29.02 -3.26 7.45
CA ILE A 576 28.28 -3.32 8.72
C ILE A 576 27.70 -4.72 8.96
N ILE A 577 27.53 -5.55 7.93
CA ILE A 577 27.11 -6.94 8.02
C ILE A 577 28.27 -7.86 7.65
N GLN A 578 28.53 -8.86 8.48
CA GLN A 578 29.51 -9.91 8.22
C GLN A 578 28.88 -11.29 8.28
N CYS A 579 29.15 -12.08 7.24
CA CYS A 579 28.79 -13.50 7.15
C CYS A 579 29.89 -14.37 7.77
N ASN A 580 29.54 -15.59 8.21
CA ASN A 580 30.50 -16.57 8.70
C ASN A 580 31.20 -17.30 7.53
N GLY A 581 31.95 -16.55 6.72
CA GLY A 581 32.65 -17.03 5.52
C GLY A 581 32.32 -16.17 4.30
N SER A 582 32.18 -16.80 3.15
CA SER A 582 31.69 -16.16 1.92
C SER A 582 30.17 -15.95 1.99
N CYS A 583 29.72 -14.70 1.92
CA CYS A 583 28.29 -14.37 1.94
C CYS A 583 27.52 -14.96 0.75
N ASP A 584 26.42 -15.68 1.01
CA ASP A 584 25.49 -16.20 0.01
C ASP A 584 24.09 -15.52 0.05
N PRO A 585 23.14 -15.82 -0.87
CA PRO A 585 21.82 -15.18 -0.87
C PRO A 585 20.97 -15.38 0.39
N SER A 586 21.22 -16.43 1.17
CA SER A 586 20.52 -16.72 2.42
C SER A 586 21.06 -15.91 3.61
N ASP A 587 22.24 -15.28 3.48
CA ASP A 587 22.85 -14.41 4.48
C ASP A 587 22.22 -13.01 4.54
N TRP A 588 21.29 -12.68 3.66
CA TRP A 588 20.61 -11.38 3.69
C TRP A 588 19.75 -11.23 4.95
N MET A 589 20.01 -10.18 5.74
CA MET A 589 19.25 -9.86 6.94
C MET A 589 17.96 -9.12 6.58
N ILE A 590 16.91 -9.27 7.39
CA ILE A 590 15.64 -8.54 7.21
C ILE A 590 15.43 -7.56 8.37
N SER A 591 14.97 -6.36 8.04
CA SER A 591 14.56 -5.34 9.01
C SER A 591 13.08 -5.00 8.86
N SER A 592 12.46 -4.61 9.98
CA SER A 592 11.09 -4.13 10.06
C SER A 592 11.06 -2.77 10.75
N LEU A 593 10.45 -1.79 10.09
CA LEU A 593 10.16 -0.47 10.64
C LEU A 593 8.64 -0.32 10.80
N ALA A 594 8.18 0.08 11.98
CA ALA A 594 6.79 0.36 12.28
C ALA A 594 6.67 1.69 13.04
N ILE A 595 5.75 2.55 12.60
CA ILE A 595 5.50 3.88 13.17
C ILE A 595 3.99 4.08 13.24
N SER A 596 3.50 4.68 14.31
CA SER A 596 2.12 5.16 14.46
C SER A 596 2.15 6.51 15.16
N ALA A 597 1.94 7.58 14.39
CA ALA A 597 1.70 8.91 14.93
C ALA A 597 0.21 9.04 15.30
N SER A 598 -0.08 9.08 16.60
CA SER A 598 -1.41 9.28 17.17
C SER A 598 -1.30 10.24 18.36
N TYR A 599 -2.32 11.07 18.56
CA TYR A 599 -2.44 11.92 19.76
C TYR A 599 -2.64 11.11 21.05
N THR A 600 -3.08 9.86 20.98
CA THR A 600 -3.41 9.02 22.15
C THR A 600 -2.48 7.81 22.34
N ASN A 601 -1.84 7.34 21.26
CA ASN A 601 -0.88 6.23 21.31
C ASN A 601 0.21 6.38 20.23
N PRO A 602 1.18 7.30 20.42
CA PRO A 602 2.33 7.42 19.56
C PRO A 602 3.27 6.22 19.75
N CYS A 603 3.72 5.62 18.65
CA CYS A 603 4.56 4.43 18.67
C CYS A 603 5.61 4.47 17.56
N PHE A 604 6.80 3.99 17.87
CA PHE A 604 7.90 3.76 16.94
C PHE A 604 8.58 2.44 17.31
N ALA A 605 8.88 1.62 16.33
CA ALA A 605 9.62 0.39 16.50
C ALA A 605 10.47 0.12 15.26
N TYR A 606 11.76 -0.12 15.44
CA TYR A 606 12.65 -0.59 14.40
C TYR A 606 13.48 -1.75 14.91
N GLY A 607 13.72 -2.73 14.06
CA GLY A 607 14.61 -3.83 14.40
C GLY A 607 14.99 -4.64 13.18
N PHE A 608 16.01 -5.47 13.35
CA PHE A 608 16.45 -6.44 12.35
C PHE A 608 16.72 -7.79 12.97
N ASP A 609 16.62 -8.82 12.14
CA ASP A 609 16.86 -10.21 12.50
C ASP A 609 17.67 -10.91 11.40
N GLY A 610 18.76 -11.56 11.80
CA GLY A 610 19.63 -12.36 10.94
C GLY A 610 19.61 -13.86 11.26
N THR A 611 18.80 -14.33 12.21
CA THR A 611 18.89 -15.70 12.79
C THR A 611 18.71 -16.86 11.79
N ALA A 612 18.23 -16.58 10.58
CA ALA A 612 18.05 -17.58 9.51
C ALA A 612 19.19 -17.63 8.47
N GLY A 613 20.20 -16.76 8.58
CA GLY A 613 21.42 -16.77 7.76
C GLY A 613 22.68 -16.72 8.61
N GLY A 614 23.85 -16.96 8.03
CA GLY A 614 25.16 -16.87 8.71
C GLY A 614 25.65 -15.45 8.98
N SER A 615 24.77 -14.44 8.87
CA SER A 615 25.09 -13.02 9.00
C SER A 615 24.84 -12.42 10.37
N THR A 616 25.68 -11.44 10.70
CA THR A 616 25.62 -10.66 11.92
C THR A 616 25.95 -9.20 11.61
N LEU A 617 25.31 -8.26 12.31
CA LEU A 617 25.79 -6.89 12.37
C LEU A 617 27.12 -6.87 13.13
N ALA A 618 28.16 -6.38 12.46
CA ALA A 618 29.52 -6.29 12.92
C ALA A 618 29.80 -4.88 13.48
N VAL A 619 29.96 -4.78 14.79
CA VAL A 619 30.46 -3.59 15.48
C VAL A 619 31.97 -3.70 15.61
N ASP A 620 32.67 -2.58 15.42
CA ASP A 620 34.13 -2.45 15.45
C ASP A 620 34.85 -3.55 14.63
N GLY A 621 34.65 -3.54 13.31
CA GLY A 621 35.30 -4.48 12.39
C GLY A 621 34.89 -5.96 12.54
N GLY A 622 33.89 -6.28 13.35
CA GLY A 622 33.45 -7.67 13.63
C GLY A 622 33.93 -8.22 14.97
N VAL A 623 34.57 -7.38 15.80
CA VAL A 623 34.98 -7.71 17.17
C VAL A 623 33.76 -8.03 18.05
N MET A 624 32.63 -7.36 17.83
CA MET A 624 31.34 -7.66 18.44
C MET A 624 30.30 -7.92 17.36
N LYS A 625 29.59 -9.05 17.46
CA LYS A 625 28.61 -9.52 16.47
C LYS A 625 27.21 -9.63 17.07
N THR A 626 26.18 -9.08 16.43
CA THR A 626 24.78 -9.29 16.83
C THR A 626 23.88 -9.72 15.67
N SER A 627 23.02 -10.71 15.91
CA SER A 627 22.01 -11.17 14.95
C SER A 627 20.63 -10.53 15.17
N VAL A 628 20.39 -9.88 16.32
CA VAL A 628 19.10 -9.29 16.69
C VAL A 628 19.30 -7.97 17.42
N PHE A 629 18.78 -6.89 16.84
CA PHE A 629 18.73 -5.55 17.45
C PHE A 629 17.30 -5.01 17.34
N LYS A 630 16.82 -4.37 18.41
CA LYS A 630 15.51 -3.72 18.47
C LYS A 630 15.65 -2.36 19.15
N ILE A 631 14.99 -1.34 18.63
CA ILE A 631 14.87 0.01 19.20
C ILE A 631 13.42 0.47 19.08
N GLY A 632 12.90 1.20 20.06
CA GLY A 632 11.49 1.58 20.04
C GLY A 632 11.11 2.66 21.04
N VAL A 633 9.89 3.17 20.86
CA VAL A 633 9.19 4.16 21.68
C VAL A 633 7.70 3.78 21.72
N ALA A 634 7.14 3.56 22.91
CA ALA A 634 5.76 3.14 23.14
C ALA A 634 5.28 3.62 24.53
N PRO A 635 4.92 4.91 24.70
CA PRO A 635 4.63 5.46 26.02
C PRO A 635 3.42 4.80 26.69
N THR A 636 2.34 4.60 25.94
CA THR A 636 1.11 3.91 26.39
C THR A 636 1.06 2.43 26.01
N GLY A 637 2.15 1.89 25.44
CA GLY A 637 2.23 0.52 24.92
C GLY A 637 1.51 0.40 23.58
N CYS A 638 2.13 -0.26 22.60
CA CYS A 638 1.59 -0.32 21.24
C CYS A 638 1.73 -1.70 20.62
N SER A 639 0.87 -1.96 19.64
CA SER A 639 0.79 -3.20 18.89
C SER A 639 0.44 -2.87 17.46
N ILE A 640 1.47 -2.64 16.63
CA ILE A 640 1.29 -2.26 15.22
C ILE A 640 1.21 -3.54 14.38
N GLN A 641 0.13 -3.71 13.61
CA GLN A 641 0.09 -4.78 12.60
C GLN A 641 0.98 -4.43 11.40
N SER A 642 1.87 -5.35 11.06
CA SER A 642 2.75 -5.32 9.90
C SER A 642 2.50 -6.59 9.08
N GLY A 643 1.58 -6.49 8.12
CA GLY A 643 0.95 -7.67 7.52
C GLY A 643 0.20 -8.50 8.56
N ASP A 644 0.32 -9.82 8.48
CA ASP A 644 -0.37 -10.78 9.35
C ASP A 644 0.16 -10.82 10.80
N GLN A 645 1.23 -10.07 11.13
CA GLN A 645 1.87 -10.10 12.45
C GLN A 645 1.72 -8.78 13.21
N THR A 646 1.51 -8.89 14.52
CA THR A 646 1.43 -7.75 15.44
C THR A 646 2.77 -7.55 16.12
N LEU A 647 3.44 -6.43 15.83
CA LEU A 647 4.67 -6.02 16.52
C LEU A 647 4.29 -5.26 17.80
N SER A 648 4.37 -5.94 18.95
CA SER A 648 4.02 -5.38 20.25
C SER A 648 5.25 -4.84 21.00
N LEU A 649 5.15 -3.59 21.48
CA LEU A 649 6.05 -3.01 22.48
C LEU A 649 5.27 -2.77 23.79
N PRO A 650 5.87 -3.05 24.97
CA PRO A 650 5.20 -2.92 26.26
C PRO A 650 4.89 -1.46 26.61
N VAL A 651 4.00 -1.26 27.59
CA VAL A 651 3.68 0.07 28.15
C VAL A 651 4.93 0.68 28.77
N GLY A 652 5.25 1.91 28.38
CA GLY A 652 6.50 2.54 28.75
C GLY A 652 7.69 1.73 28.22
N PHE A 653 7.83 1.71 26.90
CA PHE A 653 9.09 1.35 26.25
C PHE A 653 9.70 2.61 25.64
N PHE A 654 10.92 2.94 25.99
CA PHE A 654 11.81 3.79 25.20
C PHE A 654 13.23 3.31 25.47
N GLY A 655 13.94 2.95 24.41
CA GLY A 655 15.24 2.31 24.51
C GLY A 655 15.52 1.33 23.37
N PHE A 656 16.61 0.58 23.54
CA PHE A 656 17.06 -0.49 22.67
C PHE A 656 17.33 -1.79 23.45
N GLN A 657 17.30 -2.90 22.73
CA GLN A 657 17.70 -4.23 23.19
C GLN A 657 18.57 -4.91 22.11
N PHE A 658 19.68 -5.52 22.52
CA PHE A 658 20.47 -6.42 21.68
C PHE A 658 21.11 -7.55 22.49
N SER A 659 21.41 -8.65 21.80
CA SER A 659 22.31 -9.70 22.29
C SER A 659 23.51 -9.76 21.36
N ALA A 660 24.73 -9.71 21.88
CA ALA A 660 25.95 -9.63 21.09
C ALA A 660 27.03 -10.59 21.59
N GLN A 661 27.77 -11.20 20.65
CA GLN A 661 28.86 -12.14 20.92
C GLN A 661 30.22 -11.49 20.71
N PHE A 662 31.16 -11.83 21.60
CA PHE A 662 32.58 -11.47 21.56
C PHE A 662 33.38 -12.74 21.88
N GLY A 663 33.89 -13.43 20.86
CA GLY A 663 34.47 -14.77 21.03
C GLY A 663 33.47 -15.75 21.65
N SER A 664 33.78 -16.31 22.83
CA SER A 664 32.88 -17.16 23.61
C SER A 664 31.92 -16.41 24.53
N ALA A 665 32.10 -15.09 24.69
CA ALA A 665 31.32 -14.28 25.61
C ALA A 665 30.02 -13.79 24.95
N THR A 666 28.93 -13.77 25.72
CA THR A 666 27.66 -13.16 25.28
C THR A 666 27.31 -11.99 26.19
N PHE A 667 26.96 -10.87 25.57
CA PHE A 667 26.55 -9.61 26.19
C PHE A 667 25.12 -9.31 25.79
N ASP A 668 24.19 -9.41 26.75
CA ASP A 668 22.80 -9.01 26.57
C ASP A 668 22.59 -7.65 27.23
N VAL A 669 22.06 -6.69 26.45
CA VAL A 669 21.79 -5.33 26.92
C VAL A 669 20.34 -4.98 26.62
N ALA A 670 19.62 -4.52 27.63
CA ALA A 670 18.23 -4.08 27.55
C ALA A 670 18.06 -2.73 28.24
N THR A 671 17.31 -1.83 27.61
CA THR A 671 16.94 -0.52 28.18
C THR A 671 15.44 -0.28 28.02
N GLN A 672 14.80 0.19 29.08
CA GLN A 672 13.36 0.44 29.11
C GLN A 672 13.04 1.63 30.02
N LEU A 673 12.51 2.71 29.45
CA LEU A 673 11.88 3.80 30.21
C LEU A 673 10.36 3.54 30.38
N THR A 674 9.99 2.99 31.54
CA THR A 674 8.59 2.73 31.91
C THR A 674 7.87 4.00 32.36
N ALA A 675 6.56 3.91 32.56
CA ALA A 675 5.78 4.95 33.24
C ALA A 675 6.18 5.12 34.73
N GLU A 676 6.88 4.14 35.32
CA GLU A 676 7.43 4.22 36.68
C GLU A 676 8.84 4.84 36.68
N GLY A 677 9.68 4.49 35.70
CA GLY A 677 11.08 4.92 35.65
C GLY A 677 11.95 4.28 34.56
N PHE A 678 13.18 4.76 34.45
CA PHE A 678 14.22 4.21 33.59
C PHE A 678 14.81 2.91 34.16
N VAL A 679 15.03 1.92 33.30
CA VAL A 679 15.73 0.67 33.58
C VAL A 679 16.82 0.46 32.53
N PHE A 680 18.03 0.14 32.99
CA PHE A 680 19.11 -0.43 32.18
C PHE A 680 19.53 -1.75 32.81
N GLN A 681 19.64 -2.80 32.00
CA GLN A 681 20.17 -4.09 32.40
C GLN A 681 21.22 -4.54 31.39
N SER A 682 22.37 -4.98 31.89
CA SER A 682 23.45 -5.55 31.09
C SER A 682 23.96 -6.81 31.77
N THR A 683 23.98 -7.93 31.05
CA THR A 683 24.54 -9.21 31.53
C THR A 683 25.61 -9.70 30.57
N ALA A 684 26.80 -10.00 31.11
CA ALA A 684 27.90 -10.62 30.40
C ALA A 684 28.12 -12.04 30.93
N THR A 685 28.20 -13.02 30.03
CA THR A 685 28.43 -14.44 30.38
C THR A 685 29.62 -15.00 29.63
N ASN A 686 30.32 -15.97 30.24
CA ASN A 686 31.50 -16.64 29.68
C ASN A 686 32.63 -15.69 29.20
N PHE A 687 32.72 -14.51 29.81
CA PHE A 687 33.73 -13.50 29.48
C PHE A 687 35.09 -13.89 30.08
N THR A 688 36.18 -13.70 29.35
CA THR A 688 37.54 -13.97 29.84
C THR A 688 38.46 -12.82 29.47
N LEU A 689 39.14 -12.25 30.46
CA LEU A 689 40.03 -11.10 30.30
C LEU A 689 41.35 -11.38 31.03
N ALA A 690 42.48 -11.23 30.34
CA ALA A 690 43.83 -11.43 30.89
C ALA A 690 44.04 -12.78 31.65
N GLY A 691 43.35 -13.85 31.22
CA GLY A 691 43.40 -15.17 31.86
C GLY A 691 42.53 -15.34 33.11
N ILE A 692 41.70 -14.34 33.43
CA ILE A 692 40.66 -14.40 34.46
C ILE A 692 39.31 -14.63 33.77
N SER A 693 38.57 -15.63 34.23
CA SER A 693 37.23 -15.98 33.71
C SER A 693 36.14 -15.32 34.56
N TYR A 694 35.07 -14.88 33.91
CA TYR A 694 33.91 -14.24 34.49
C TYR A 694 32.66 -14.96 33.98
N PRO A 695 32.18 -16.02 34.67
CA PRO A 695 31.06 -16.83 34.21
C PRO A 695 29.75 -16.04 34.08
N ASN A 696 29.53 -15.09 35.00
CA ASN A 696 28.44 -14.11 34.96
C ASN A 696 28.92 -12.80 35.58
N ILE A 697 28.61 -11.69 34.92
CA ILE A 697 28.60 -10.32 35.45
C ILE A 697 27.23 -9.71 35.10
N THR A 698 26.59 -9.05 36.07
CA THR A 698 25.31 -8.36 35.91
C THR A 698 25.42 -6.93 36.43
N LEU A 699 25.00 -5.96 35.63
CA LEU A 699 24.83 -4.56 36.01
C LEU A 699 23.38 -4.14 35.74
N ASN A 700 22.67 -3.72 36.78
CA ASN A 700 21.33 -3.15 36.68
C ASN A 700 21.34 -1.69 37.18
N VAL A 701 20.57 -0.83 36.53
CA VAL A 701 20.23 0.52 36.99
C VAL A 701 18.72 0.68 36.90
N LYS A 702 18.09 1.17 37.97
CA LYS A 702 16.68 1.57 38.01
C LYS A 702 16.60 3.03 38.49
N ILE A 703 15.83 3.89 37.84
CA ILE A 703 15.60 5.28 38.26
C ILE A 703 14.12 5.58 38.09
N ASP A 704 13.38 5.51 39.19
CA ASP A 704 11.92 5.65 39.24
C ASP A 704 11.45 6.73 40.23
N SER A 705 10.14 6.89 40.37
CA SER A 705 9.52 7.86 41.29
C SER A 705 9.76 7.59 42.79
N SER A 706 10.24 6.40 43.16
CA SER A 706 10.68 6.06 44.52
C SER A 706 12.17 6.30 44.76
N GLY A 707 13.00 6.22 43.70
CA GLY A 707 14.41 6.58 43.76
C GLY A 707 15.27 6.02 42.62
N SER A 708 16.58 6.23 42.76
CA SER A 708 17.61 5.58 41.95
C SER A 708 18.17 4.34 42.66
N ASN A 709 18.50 3.31 41.89
CA ASN A 709 19.24 2.12 42.30
C ASN A 709 20.27 1.75 41.22
N VAL A 710 21.48 1.40 41.64
CA VAL A 710 22.54 0.82 40.81
C VAL A 710 23.02 -0.43 41.52
N SER A 711 22.83 -1.61 40.92
CA SER A 711 23.33 -2.87 41.46
C SER A 711 24.28 -3.56 40.48
N PHE A 712 25.42 -4.00 41.00
CA PHE A 712 26.44 -4.75 40.28
C PHE A 712 26.66 -6.08 40.99
N SER A 713 26.71 -7.18 40.27
CA SER A 713 27.14 -8.46 40.82
C SER A 713 27.96 -9.24 39.81
N GLY A 714 28.89 -10.08 40.28
CA GLY A 714 29.70 -10.90 39.40
C GLY A 714 30.54 -11.95 40.12
N THR A 715 30.76 -13.06 39.41
CA THR A 715 31.71 -14.11 39.81
C THR A 715 32.99 -13.95 38.99
N MET A 716 34.14 -14.04 39.66
CA MET A 716 35.47 -14.01 39.06
C MET A 716 36.21 -15.31 39.41
N GLN A 717 36.78 -15.98 38.41
CA GLN A 717 37.56 -17.20 38.56
C GLN A 717 38.98 -16.97 38.02
N SER A 718 39.98 -17.23 38.85
CA SER A 718 41.39 -16.97 38.54
C SER A 718 42.26 -18.16 38.94
N VAL A 719 43.52 -18.18 38.50
CA VAL A 719 44.52 -19.16 38.96
C VAL A 719 44.79 -19.11 40.47
N LEU A 720 44.40 -18.02 41.14
CA LEU A 720 44.50 -17.91 42.60
C LEU A 720 43.34 -18.63 43.29
N GLY A 721 42.12 -18.52 42.72
CA GLY A 721 40.87 -19.04 43.27
C GLY A 721 39.65 -18.25 42.77
N THR A 722 38.49 -18.48 43.40
CA THR A 722 37.20 -17.86 43.04
C THR A 722 36.89 -16.67 43.95
N SER A 723 36.33 -15.61 43.38
CA SER A 723 35.78 -14.46 44.11
C SER A 723 34.37 -14.14 43.64
N ASN A 724 33.54 -13.62 44.54
CA ASN A 724 32.22 -13.08 44.22
C ASN A 724 32.12 -11.65 44.77
N VAL A 725 31.53 -10.74 43.99
CA VAL A 725 31.26 -9.35 44.40
C VAL A 725 29.80 -9.05 44.15
N SER A 726 29.17 -8.33 45.09
CA SER A 726 27.83 -7.75 44.97
C SER A 726 27.85 -6.36 45.58
N ALA A 727 27.50 -5.34 44.80
CA ALA A 727 27.40 -3.96 45.23
C ALA A 727 26.01 -3.42 44.88
N ASN A 728 25.46 -2.59 45.76
CA ASN A 728 24.14 -1.98 45.65
C ASN A 728 24.24 -0.53 46.13
N LEU A 729 23.82 0.43 45.32
CA LEU A 729 23.78 1.85 45.68
C LEU A 729 22.38 2.36 45.36
N SER A 730 21.68 2.90 46.36
CA SER A 730 20.34 3.45 46.23
C SER A 730 20.25 4.87 46.78
N GLY A 731 19.33 5.66 46.22
CA GLY A 731 19.06 7.03 46.65
C GLY A 731 17.60 7.40 46.39
N SER A 732 16.90 7.87 47.41
CA SER A 732 15.47 8.17 47.43
C SER A 732 15.20 9.53 48.08
N SER A 733 13.93 9.90 48.22
CA SER A 733 13.51 11.02 49.05
C SER A 733 13.79 10.84 50.56
N SER A 734 14.00 9.61 51.03
CA SER A 734 14.32 9.31 52.42
C SER A 734 15.83 9.26 52.73
N GLY A 735 16.69 9.12 51.72
CA GLY A 735 18.15 9.09 51.94
C GLY A 735 18.96 8.43 50.83
N ILE A 736 20.23 8.20 51.10
CA ILE A 736 21.15 7.38 50.30
C ILE A 736 21.52 6.13 51.10
N SER A 737 21.62 4.97 50.45
CA SER A 737 22.18 3.75 51.03
C SER A 737 23.14 3.06 50.06
N GLN A 738 24.24 2.55 50.59
CA GLN A 738 25.23 1.75 49.88
C GLN A 738 25.43 0.43 50.63
N GLU A 739 25.48 -0.68 49.90
CA GLU A 739 25.93 -1.98 50.39
C GLU A 739 27.00 -2.53 49.43
N LEU A 740 28.05 -3.11 49.97
CA LEU A 740 29.07 -3.84 49.24
C LEU A 740 29.38 -5.13 50.01
N SER A 741 29.18 -6.26 49.36
CA SER A 741 29.60 -7.58 49.84
C SER A 741 30.57 -8.21 48.86
N ALA A 742 31.69 -8.72 49.35
CA ALA A 742 32.61 -9.50 48.54
C ALA A 742 33.18 -10.68 49.32
N SER A 743 33.46 -11.76 48.59
CA SER A 743 34.01 -13.00 49.15
C SER A 743 35.06 -13.61 48.24
N VAL A 744 35.99 -14.34 48.85
CA VAL A 744 36.99 -15.17 48.18
C VAL A 744 36.92 -16.59 48.74
N THR A 745 37.14 -17.58 47.88
CA THR A 745 37.06 -19.01 48.23
C THR A 745 38.18 -19.77 47.55
N ASN A 746 38.85 -20.64 48.31
CA ASN A 746 40.02 -21.41 47.90
C ASN A 746 41.16 -20.57 47.29
N TRP A 747 41.33 -19.33 47.76
CA TRP A 747 42.36 -18.42 47.26
C TRP A 747 43.76 -18.83 47.74
N SER A 748 44.70 -19.05 46.83
CA SER A 748 46.09 -19.39 47.12
C SER A 748 47.05 -18.28 46.66
N LEU A 749 48.05 -17.97 47.48
CA LEU A 749 48.99 -16.87 47.24
C LEU A 749 50.43 -17.34 47.48
N GLY A 750 51.23 -17.34 46.40
CA GLY A 750 52.62 -17.81 46.39
C GLY A 750 52.75 -19.26 45.96
N ARG A 751 53.70 -20.00 46.55
CA ARG A 751 53.87 -21.44 46.30
C ARG A 751 52.86 -22.23 47.14
N ALA A 752 52.48 -23.43 46.70
CA ALA A 752 51.58 -24.29 47.47
C ALA A 752 52.06 -24.44 48.93
N GLY A 753 51.18 -24.10 49.88
CA GLY A 753 51.47 -24.11 51.32
C GLY A 753 52.06 -22.83 51.93
N THR A 754 52.28 -21.73 51.18
CA THR A 754 52.70 -20.44 51.80
C THR A 754 51.55 -19.70 52.47
N LEU A 755 50.51 -19.41 51.71
CA LEU A 755 49.30 -18.70 52.14
C LEU A 755 48.09 -19.24 51.37
N THR A 756 47.03 -19.58 52.07
CA THR A 756 45.76 -20.03 51.48
C THR A 756 44.59 -19.47 52.30
N VAL A 757 43.52 -19.07 51.62
CA VAL A 757 42.30 -18.50 52.20
C VAL A 757 41.14 -19.39 51.73
N PRO A 758 40.78 -20.45 52.48
CA PRO A 758 39.72 -21.37 52.09
C PRO A 758 38.38 -20.65 51.92
N LYS A 759 38.08 -19.69 52.80
CA LYS A 759 36.93 -18.79 52.72
C LYS A 759 37.21 -17.50 53.45
N PHE A 760 36.97 -16.36 52.82
CA PHE A 760 36.88 -15.05 53.50
C PHE A 760 35.76 -14.24 52.86
N ALA A 761 35.00 -13.51 53.66
CA ALA A 761 33.91 -12.66 53.22
C ALA A 761 33.87 -11.37 54.03
N PHE A 762 33.63 -10.25 53.37
CA PHE A 762 33.36 -8.96 54.02
C PHE A 762 32.12 -8.30 53.41
N THR A 763 31.40 -7.57 54.25
CA THR A 763 30.24 -6.75 53.87
C THR A 763 30.34 -5.41 54.57
N THR A 764 30.22 -4.32 53.83
CA THR A 764 30.12 -2.94 54.33
C THR A 764 28.81 -2.32 53.91
N SER A 765 28.19 -1.53 54.80
CA SER A 765 27.03 -0.70 54.46
C SER A 765 27.22 0.74 54.93
N PHE A 766 26.52 1.67 54.27
CA PHE A 766 26.53 3.09 54.60
C PHE A 766 25.19 3.73 54.24
N THR A 767 24.55 4.42 55.18
CA THR A 767 23.23 5.02 54.99
C THR A 767 23.20 6.46 55.50
N ILE A 768 22.75 7.40 54.67
CA ILE A 768 22.51 8.81 55.01
C ILE A 768 21.00 9.08 54.91
N PRO A 769 20.27 9.25 56.03
CA PRO A 769 18.88 9.68 56.01
C PRO A 769 18.74 11.19 55.71
N PHE A 770 17.72 11.58 54.96
CA PHE A 770 17.42 12.98 54.60
C PHE A 770 16.30 13.62 55.41
N ASP A 771 15.51 12.82 56.13
CA ASP A 771 14.34 13.22 56.93
C ASP A 771 14.68 13.78 58.33
N GLY A 772 15.96 14.07 58.60
CA GLY A 772 16.44 14.54 59.90
C GLY A 772 17.03 13.46 60.80
N GLY A 773 17.62 12.41 60.21
CA GLY A 773 18.31 11.34 60.93
C GLY A 773 19.82 11.53 61.13
N CYS A 774 20.48 10.44 61.54
CA CYS A 774 21.92 10.35 61.77
C CYS A 774 22.51 9.34 60.77
N ALA A 775 23.54 9.72 60.01
CA ALA A 775 24.18 8.81 59.08
C ALA A 775 24.90 7.67 59.83
N GLU A 776 24.80 6.45 59.30
CA GLU A 776 25.35 5.24 59.90
C GLU A 776 26.17 4.45 58.86
N MET A 777 27.34 3.96 59.26
CA MET A 777 28.16 3.03 58.48
C MET A 777 28.42 1.76 59.29
N SER A 778 28.46 0.62 58.60
CA SER A 778 28.85 -0.65 59.20
C SER A 778 29.86 -1.38 58.33
N ALA A 779 30.68 -2.20 58.97
CA ALA A 779 31.44 -3.23 58.31
C ALA A 779 31.35 -4.54 59.09
N SER A 780 31.49 -5.64 58.37
CA SER A 780 31.60 -6.99 58.89
C SER A 780 32.59 -7.78 58.04
N ALA A 781 33.43 -8.61 58.66
CA ALA A 781 34.28 -9.56 57.97
C ALA A 781 34.40 -10.86 58.76
N THR A 782 34.49 -11.99 58.05
CA THR A 782 34.67 -13.33 58.59
C THR A 782 35.54 -14.18 57.65
N GLY A 783 36.23 -15.18 58.16
CA GLY A 783 36.97 -16.11 57.30
C GLY A 783 38.02 -16.97 57.99
N GLU A 784 38.70 -17.78 57.19
CA GLU A 784 39.85 -18.59 57.59
C GLU A 784 41.04 -18.32 56.66
N MET A 785 42.24 -18.27 57.25
CA MET A 785 43.51 -18.08 56.56
C MET A 785 44.55 -19.09 57.09
N LEU A 786 45.07 -19.90 56.19
CA LEU A 786 46.12 -20.89 56.42
C LEU A 786 47.47 -20.29 56.05
N VAL A 787 48.38 -20.17 57.01
CA VAL A 787 49.74 -19.66 56.85
C VAL A 787 50.72 -20.74 57.30
N LYS A 788 51.24 -21.51 56.34
CA LYS A 788 52.00 -22.75 56.59
C LYS A 788 51.22 -23.70 57.52
N SER A 789 51.71 -23.89 58.75
CA SER A 789 51.16 -24.76 59.80
C SER A 789 50.25 -24.04 60.81
N LYS A 790 49.79 -22.83 60.49
CA LYS A 790 48.90 -22.00 61.33
C LYS A 790 47.59 -21.71 60.63
N THR A 791 46.49 -21.88 61.34
CA THR A 791 45.13 -21.55 60.90
C THR A 791 44.63 -20.35 61.71
N TYR A 792 44.45 -19.21 61.04
CA TYR A 792 43.84 -18.01 61.62
C TYR A 792 42.37 -17.97 61.24
N ARG A 793 41.45 -17.89 62.20
CA ARG A 793 40.01 -17.79 61.97
C ARG A 793 39.51 -16.44 62.45
N LEU A 794 39.07 -15.60 61.52
CA LEU A 794 38.31 -14.41 61.84
C LEU A 794 36.85 -14.83 62.09
N LYS A 795 36.53 -15.15 63.35
CA LYS A 795 35.14 -15.43 63.81
C LYS A 795 34.24 -14.23 63.52
N ALA A 796 34.73 -13.02 63.78
CA ALA A 796 34.09 -11.76 63.42
C ALA A 796 35.10 -10.61 63.44
N ALA A 797 35.00 -9.68 62.49
CA ALA A 797 35.38 -8.28 62.67
C ALA A 797 34.19 -7.42 62.25
N THR A 798 33.39 -6.94 63.19
CA THR A 798 32.31 -5.99 62.92
C THR A 798 32.60 -4.64 63.56
N PHE A 799 32.16 -3.57 62.90
CA PHE A 799 32.00 -2.26 63.52
C PHE A 799 30.75 -1.56 62.99
N THR A 800 30.22 -0.65 63.80
CA THR A 800 29.14 0.26 63.43
C THR A 800 29.46 1.63 64.00
N LEU A 801 29.51 2.64 63.14
CA LEU A 801 29.72 4.05 63.50
C LEU A 801 28.49 4.83 63.06
N ASP A 802 28.04 5.77 63.88
CA ASP A 802 27.04 6.77 63.52
C ASP A 802 27.63 8.19 63.59
N CYS A 803 26.83 9.20 63.28
CA CYS A 803 27.22 10.62 63.36
C CYS A 803 27.65 11.11 64.76
N ARG A 804 27.54 10.27 65.81
CA ARG A 804 27.98 10.52 67.20
C ARG A 804 29.20 9.65 67.59
N GLY A 805 29.75 8.89 66.65
CA GLY A 805 30.98 8.10 66.79
C GLY A 805 30.73 6.58 66.76
N LEU A 806 31.60 5.81 67.43
CA LEU A 806 31.48 4.36 67.48
C LEU A 806 30.24 3.96 68.30
N LYS A 807 29.38 3.13 67.69
CA LYS A 807 28.12 2.60 68.23
C LYS A 807 28.30 1.17 68.72
N ALA A 808 28.96 0.33 67.92
CA ALA A 808 29.29 -1.06 68.25
C ALA A 808 30.61 -1.51 67.58
N MET A 809 31.29 -2.49 68.17
CA MET A 809 32.41 -3.20 67.55
C MET A 809 32.48 -4.62 68.11
N LEU A 810 32.87 -5.59 67.29
CA LEU A 810 33.30 -6.92 67.73
C LEU A 810 34.41 -7.46 66.83
N LEU A 811 35.64 -7.45 67.33
CA LEU A 811 36.74 -8.25 66.80
C LEU A 811 36.80 -9.57 67.58
N SER A 812 36.95 -10.69 66.87
CA SER A 812 37.09 -12.04 67.39
C SER A 812 37.93 -12.86 66.41
N ILE A 813 39.14 -13.23 66.84
CA ILE A 813 40.16 -13.93 66.06
C ILE A 813 40.61 -15.16 66.85
N ASP A 814 40.54 -16.35 66.26
CA ASP A 814 41.30 -17.50 66.73
C ASP A 814 42.59 -17.67 65.91
N MET A 815 43.62 -18.22 66.53
CA MET A 815 44.78 -18.80 65.85
C MET A 815 45.03 -20.19 66.42
N GLN A 816 45.08 -21.20 65.55
CA GLN A 816 45.37 -22.58 65.87
C GLN A 816 46.65 -23.00 65.15
N HIS A 817 47.60 -23.60 65.85
CA HIS A 817 48.89 -24.03 65.31
C HIS A 817 49.25 -25.42 65.84
N VAL A 818 49.33 -26.39 64.94
CA VAL A 818 49.93 -27.70 65.24
C VAL A 818 51.45 -27.58 65.11
N MET A 819 52.15 -27.83 66.21
CA MET A 819 53.60 -27.75 66.31
C MET A 819 54.27 -29.09 66.00
N ALA A 820 55.52 -29.03 65.54
CA ALA A 820 56.34 -30.23 65.34
C ALA A 820 56.44 -31.03 66.65
N GLY A 821 56.10 -32.33 66.60
CA GLY A 821 56.07 -33.19 67.79
C GLY A 821 54.72 -33.25 68.53
N GLY A 822 53.61 -32.88 67.88
CA GLY A 822 52.25 -33.27 68.25
C GLY A 822 51.50 -32.34 69.19
N GLY A 823 52.09 -31.21 69.61
CA GLY A 823 51.40 -30.21 70.43
C GLY A 823 50.50 -29.30 69.59
N THR A 824 49.30 -29.00 70.09
CA THR A 824 48.41 -27.99 69.52
C THR A 824 48.44 -26.74 70.38
N LEU A 825 48.70 -25.60 69.76
CA LEU A 825 48.51 -24.28 70.34
C LEU A 825 47.23 -23.66 69.78
N THR A 826 46.41 -23.09 70.65
CA THR A 826 45.22 -22.29 70.33
C THR A 826 45.36 -20.94 71.04
N SER A 827 44.97 -19.85 70.39
CA SER A 827 44.75 -18.56 71.06
C SER A 827 43.51 -17.89 70.52
N GLU A 828 42.66 -17.37 71.40
CA GLU A 828 41.51 -16.53 71.05
C GLU A 828 41.81 -15.08 71.45
N PHE A 829 41.50 -14.12 70.59
CA PHE A 829 41.49 -12.71 70.92
C PHE A 829 40.12 -12.12 70.57
N ARG A 830 39.49 -11.47 71.55
CA ARG A 830 38.18 -10.83 71.41
C ARG A 830 38.22 -9.42 71.97
N LEU A 831 37.70 -8.46 71.21
CA LEU A 831 37.56 -7.07 71.62
C LEU A 831 36.20 -6.53 71.15
N GLY A 832 35.33 -6.22 72.10
CA GLY A 832 33.99 -5.69 71.86
C GLY A 832 33.84 -4.26 72.38
N TYR A 833 33.08 -3.44 71.66
CA TYR A 833 32.60 -2.14 72.10
C TYR A 833 31.08 -2.09 71.99
N SER A 834 30.41 -1.44 72.95
CA SER A 834 28.97 -1.17 72.89
C SER A 834 28.65 0.18 73.54
N SER A 835 27.86 1.01 72.83
CA SER A 835 27.19 2.16 73.43
C SER A 835 25.67 2.06 73.24
N GLY A 836 24.95 1.75 74.31
CA GLY A 836 23.49 1.60 74.26
C GLY A 836 22.81 2.00 75.57
N LYS A 837 21.54 2.39 75.48
CA LYS A 837 20.73 2.83 76.63
C LYS A 837 20.54 1.71 77.69
N TYR A 838 20.72 0.45 77.29
CA TYR A 838 20.63 -0.74 78.13
C TYR A 838 21.99 -1.28 78.61
N SER A 839 23.13 -0.73 78.16
CA SER A 839 24.48 -1.24 78.53
C SER A 839 25.14 -0.50 79.70
N GLY A 840 24.41 0.37 80.41
CA GLY A 840 24.93 1.18 81.54
C GLY A 840 25.90 2.30 81.14
N GLY A 841 26.17 2.50 79.85
CA GLY A 841 27.11 3.48 79.33
C GLY A 841 27.82 3.01 78.06
N LYS A 842 28.88 3.73 77.67
CA LYS A 842 29.84 3.29 76.65
C LYS A 842 30.80 2.30 77.29
N GLN A 843 30.85 1.04 76.85
CA GLN A 843 31.74 0.03 77.43
C GLN A 843 32.65 -0.61 76.37
N LEU A 844 33.91 -0.86 76.77
CA LEU A 844 34.88 -1.67 76.05
C LEU A 844 35.13 -2.96 76.84
N VAL A 845 35.07 -4.11 76.18
CA VAL A 845 35.26 -5.44 76.79
C VAL A 845 36.29 -6.20 75.97
N GLY A 846 37.33 -6.72 76.60
CA GLY A 846 38.32 -7.56 75.95
C GLY A 846 38.45 -8.93 76.60
N ALA A 847 38.84 -9.92 75.82
CA ALA A 847 39.30 -11.22 76.30
C ALA A 847 40.45 -11.73 75.41
N ALA A 848 41.47 -12.32 76.01
CA ALA A 848 42.57 -12.97 75.32
C ALA A 848 42.84 -14.33 75.98
N GLY A 849 42.62 -15.41 75.24
CA GLY A 849 42.89 -16.78 75.64
C GLY A 849 44.13 -17.34 74.93
N PHE A 850 44.89 -18.16 75.64
CA PHE A 850 46.00 -18.97 75.15
C PHE A 850 45.85 -20.35 75.75
N GLU A 851 45.72 -21.39 74.93
CA GLU A 851 45.70 -22.78 75.37
C GLU A 851 46.73 -23.58 74.57
N TYR A 852 47.63 -24.26 75.26
CA TYR A 852 48.56 -25.21 74.68
C TYR A 852 48.28 -26.59 75.26
N VAL A 853 48.01 -27.56 74.39
CA VAL A 853 47.76 -28.95 74.73
C VAL A 853 48.74 -29.83 73.96
N ARG A 854 49.46 -30.71 74.67
CA ARG A 854 50.28 -31.74 74.06
C ARG A 854 50.14 -33.04 74.83
N ASN A 855 49.59 -34.04 74.15
CA ASN A 855 49.56 -35.40 74.63
C ASN A 855 50.79 -36.14 74.11
N LYS A 856 51.46 -36.92 74.97
CA LYS A 856 52.62 -37.73 74.57
C LYS A 856 52.65 -39.06 75.32
N SER A 857 52.14 -40.10 74.68
CA SER A 857 52.40 -41.49 75.06
C SER A 857 53.76 -41.97 74.51
N TRP A 858 54.40 -42.89 75.23
CA TRP A 858 55.47 -43.76 74.73
C TRP A 858 55.52 -45.04 75.57
N GLU A 859 55.98 -46.14 74.99
CA GLU A 859 56.22 -47.38 75.77
C GLU A 859 57.66 -47.47 76.25
N LEU A 860 57.86 -48.03 77.45
CA LEU A 860 59.18 -48.43 77.94
C LEU A 860 59.03 -49.71 78.77
N GLY A 861 59.63 -50.81 78.31
CA GLY A 861 59.58 -52.09 79.02
C GLY A 861 58.18 -52.70 79.16
N GLY A 862 57.35 -52.61 78.12
CA GLY A 862 55.98 -53.16 78.12
C GLY A 862 54.99 -52.37 78.99
N LYS A 863 55.30 -51.12 79.33
CA LYS A 863 54.42 -50.19 80.04
C LYS A 863 54.28 -48.89 79.26
N THR A 864 53.06 -48.45 79.06
CA THR A 864 52.74 -47.13 78.51
C THR A 864 53.04 -46.05 79.56
N PHE A 865 53.77 -45.02 79.15
CA PHE A 865 53.97 -43.79 79.89
C PHE A 865 53.31 -42.66 79.13
N GLU A 866 52.37 -41.98 79.77
CA GLU A 866 51.67 -40.84 79.19
C GLU A 866 52.12 -39.57 79.89
N ARG A 867 52.39 -38.52 79.11
CA ARG A 867 52.54 -37.16 79.61
C ARG A 867 51.70 -36.24 78.77
N ASP A 868 50.56 -35.91 79.33
CA ASP A 868 49.73 -34.81 78.85
C ASP A 868 50.18 -33.53 79.53
N ILE A 869 50.40 -32.50 78.72
CA ILE A 869 50.73 -31.15 79.17
C ILE A 869 49.61 -30.24 78.66
N LYS A 870 48.91 -29.59 79.59
CA LYS A 870 47.94 -28.55 79.30
C LYS A 870 48.36 -27.26 79.99
N ILE A 871 48.45 -26.17 79.25
CA ILE A 871 48.66 -24.82 79.77
C ILE A 871 47.54 -23.95 79.24
N SER A 872 46.79 -23.28 80.11
CA SER A 872 45.74 -22.33 79.76
C SER A 872 46.04 -20.99 80.42
N ILE A 873 45.91 -19.89 79.70
CA ILE A 873 45.97 -18.53 80.22
C ILE A 873 44.79 -17.78 79.62
N SER A 874 44.02 -17.09 80.43
CA SER A 874 42.98 -16.17 79.97
C SER A 874 43.09 -14.83 80.68
N ALA A 875 43.14 -13.75 79.91
CA ALA A 875 42.95 -12.39 80.40
C ALA A 875 41.60 -11.88 79.91
N GLY A 876 40.93 -11.06 80.73
CA GLY A 876 39.69 -10.39 80.40
C GLY A 876 39.65 -9.02 81.04
N PHE A 877 38.99 -8.06 80.40
CA PHE A 877 38.76 -6.74 80.98
C PHE A 877 37.42 -6.18 80.55
N ARG A 878 36.88 -5.28 81.38
CA ARG A 878 35.73 -4.44 81.07
C ARG A 878 36.02 -3.04 81.58
N LEU A 879 35.87 -2.04 80.71
CA LEU A 879 36.11 -0.64 81.00
C LEU A 879 34.87 0.17 80.63
N LEU A 880 34.31 0.91 81.58
CA LEU A 880 33.22 1.85 81.34
C LEU A 880 33.81 3.21 80.91
N LEU A 881 33.71 3.56 79.64
CA LEU A 881 34.35 4.76 79.07
C LEU A 881 33.67 6.08 79.51
N SER A 882 32.50 6.00 80.15
CA SER A 882 31.84 7.14 80.81
C SER A 882 32.26 7.34 82.27
N ASP A 883 32.96 6.37 82.86
CA ASP A 883 33.57 6.45 84.20
C ASP A 883 34.83 5.58 84.20
N PRO A 884 36.01 6.11 83.82
CA PRO A 884 37.23 5.32 83.69
C PRO A 884 37.75 4.72 85.00
N GLY A 885 37.24 5.14 86.17
CA GLY A 885 37.49 4.45 87.44
C GLY A 885 36.72 3.12 87.57
N ASN A 886 35.68 2.95 86.76
CA ASN A 886 34.84 1.76 86.73
C ASN A 886 35.36 0.74 85.71
N ALA A 887 36.43 0.05 86.12
CA ALA A 887 37.04 -1.06 85.39
C ALA A 887 36.97 -2.38 86.19
N ASP A 888 36.66 -3.47 85.50
CA ASP A 888 36.90 -4.84 85.97
C ASP A 888 38.09 -5.42 85.19
N PHE A 889 39.01 -6.10 85.87
CA PHE A 889 40.08 -6.87 85.24
C PHE A 889 40.07 -8.30 85.78
N LEU A 890 40.32 -9.26 84.90
CA LEU A 890 40.45 -10.67 85.21
C LEU A 890 41.71 -11.21 84.53
N PHE A 891 42.54 -11.90 85.29
CA PHE A 891 43.61 -12.74 84.76
C PHE A 891 43.50 -14.10 85.43
N SER A 892 43.54 -15.16 84.65
CA SER A 892 43.68 -16.51 85.18
C SER A 892 44.65 -17.34 84.34
N GLY A 893 45.35 -18.24 85.01
CA GLY A 893 46.18 -19.24 84.37
C GLY A 893 45.98 -20.58 85.06
N SER A 894 46.09 -21.66 84.30
CA SER A 894 46.26 -23.00 84.83
C SER A 894 47.31 -23.76 84.03
N PHE A 895 47.97 -24.69 84.69
CA PHE A 895 48.85 -25.65 84.04
C PHE A 895 48.65 -27.03 84.66
N ASP A 896 48.81 -28.06 83.84
CA ASP A 896 48.80 -29.46 84.22
C ASP A 896 49.88 -30.19 83.40
N ALA A 897 50.65 -31.05 84.06
CA ALA A 897 51.82 -31.71 83.53
C ALA A 897 52.14 -32.99 84.31
N ASP A 898 51.27 -34.00 84.21
CA ASP A 898 51.38 -35.36 84.81
C ASP A 898 51.37 -35.38 86.36
N ARG A 899 52.34 -34.73 87.01
CA ARG A 899 52.52 -34.70 88.48
C ARG A 899 52.62 -33.32 89.09
N VAL A 900 52.57 -32.28 88.26
CA VAL A 900 52.50 -30.90 88.72
C VAL A 900 51.34 -30.22 88.02
N SER A 901 50.38 -29.73 88.79
CA SER A 901 49.31 -28.90 88.29
C SER A 901 49.06 -27.72 89.21
N GLY A 902 48.52 -26.65 88.67
CA GLY A 902 48.23 -25.46 89.46
C GLY A 902 47.40 -24.44 88.70
N SER A 903 46.86 -23.50 89.45
CA SER A 903 46.08 -22.38 88.94
C SER A 903 46.39 -21.10 89.70
N LEU A 904 46.28 -19.98 89.01
CA LEU A 904 46.35 -18.63 89.56
C LEU A 904 45.12 -17.88 89.01
N GLY A 905 44.29 -17.35 89.89
CA GLY A 905 43.24 -16.39 89.58
C GLY A 905 43.62 -15.02 90.16
N CYS A 906 43.36 -13.95 89.42
CA CYS A 906 43.47 -12.58 89.90
C CYS A 906 42.32 -11.76 89.32
N LYS A 907 41.53 -11.10 90.18
CA LYS A 907 40.42 -10.26 89.79
C LYS A 907 40.50 -8.89 90.47
N TRP A 908 40.27 -7.84 89.71
CA TRP A 908 39.95 -6.50 90.18
C TRP A 908 38.50 -6.18 89.82
N SER A 909 37.76 -5.52 90.71
CA SER A 909 36.39 -5.08 90.43
C SER A 909 36.10 -3.72 91.07
N SER A 910 35.76 -2.75 90.24
CA SER A 910 35.42 -1.38 90.62
C SER A 910 34.40 -1.28 91.75
N ASN A 911 33.34 -2.09 91.69
CA ASN A 911 32.25 -2.11 92.65
C ASN A 911 32.62 -2.66 94.05
N GLY A 912 33.87 -3.07 94.26
CA GLY A 912 34.38 -3.58 95.54
C GLY A 912 35.76 -3.07 95.96
N LEU A 913 36.40 -2.19 95.16
CA LEU A 913 37.74 -1.61 95.34
C LEU A 913 38.94 -2.57 95.51
N ASP A 914 38.73 -3.85 95.84
CA ASP A 914 39.81 -4.83 96.00
C ASP A 914 40.38 -5.31 94.65
N PHE A 915 41.71 -5.39 94.59
CA PHE A 915 42.41 -6.38 93.78
C PHE A 915 42.57 -7.64 94.64
N ARG A 916 42.26 -8.82 94.10
CA ARG A 916 42.33 -10.11 94.81
C ARG A 916 43.00 -11.15 93.94
N CYS A 917 44.00 -11.86 94.47
CA CYS A 917 44.52 -13.09 93.82
C CYS A 917 44.32 -14.35 94.68
N ASP A 918 43.91 -15.43 94.02
CA ASP A 918 43.76 -16.78 94.55
C ASP A 918 44.58 -17.79 93.72
N GLY A 919 44.78 -18.99 94.25
CA GLY A 919 45.39 -20.05 93.47
C GLY A 919 45.74 -21.31 94.24
N GLU A 920 46.20 -22.30 93.47
CA GLU A 920 46.57 -23.62 93.96
C GLU A 920 47.82 -24.13 93.22
N LEU A 921 48.68 -24.83 93.95
CA LEU A 921 49.75 -25.67 93.42
C LEU A 921 49.61 -27.08 94.02
N ARG A 922 49.52 -28.08 93.15
CA ARG A 922 49.55 -29.51 93.48
C ARG A 922 50.84 -30.11 92.95
N LEU A 923 51.59 -30.74 93.85
CA LEU A 923 52.77 -31.55 93.55
C LEU A 923 52.49 -32.99 94.00
N ASN A 924 52.52 -33.93 93.05
CA ASN A 924 52.30 -35.36 93.28
C ASN A 924 53.57 -36.16 92.93
N PRO A 925 54.68 -35.99 93.67
CA PRO A 925 55.92 -36.73 93.41
C PRO A 925 55.72 -38.21 93.73
N SER A 926 56.19 -39.14 92.88
CA SER A 926 55.97 -40.59 93.07
C SER A 926 56.76 -41.23 94.24
N TRP A 927 57.24 -40.42 95.18
CA TRP A 927 58.00 -40.84 96.36
C TRP A 927 57.47 -40.18 97.66
N ALA A 928 56.43 -39.35 97.60
CA ALA A 928 55.78 -38.75 98.76
C ALA A 928 54.28 -38.46 98.48
N GLY A 929 53.53 -38.05 99.50
CA GLY A 929 52.11 -37.73 99.37
C GLY A 929 51.84 -36.48 98.52
N ILE A 930 50.57 -36.24 98.18
CA ILE A 930 50.13 -35.05 97.43
C ILE A 930 50.36 -33.81 98.28
N TYR A 931 51.31 -32.95 97.88
CA TYR A 931 51.48 -31.63 98.45
C TYR A 931 50.56 -30.65 97.75
N LYS A 932 49.55 -30.16 98.47
CA LYS A 932 48.65 -29.07 98.06
C LYS A 932 49.04 -27.79 98.80
N LYS A 933 49.34 -26.71 98.07
CA LYS A 933 49.44 -25.36 98.62
C LYS A 933 48.41 -24.46 97.93
N THR A 934 47.57 -23.81 98.70
CA THR A 934 46.62 -22.80 98.23
C THR A 934 46.92 -21.43 98.81
N TRP A 935 46.54 -20.38 98.09
CA TRP A 935 46.53 -18.99 98.54
C TRP A 935 45.23 -18.32 98.07
N GLY A 936 44.81 -17.25 98.73
CA GLY A 936 43.56 -16.54 98.46
C GLY A 936 43.47 -15.26 99.27
N ASP A 937 42.80 -14.25 98.72
CA ASP A 937 42.71 -12.89 99.25
C ASP A 937 44.08 -12.30 99.65
N LEU A 938 44.98 -12.24 98.66
CA LEU A 938 46.08 -11.26 98.55
C LEU A 938 45.63 -10.03 97.76
#